data_AF-A0A3B0WWF0-F1
#
_entry.id   AF-A0A3B0WWF0-F1
#
_cell.length_a   1.000
_cell.length_b   1.000
_cell.length_c   1.000
_cell.angle_alpha   90.00
_cell.angle_beta   90.00
_cell.angle_gamma   90.00
#
_symmetry.space_group_name_H-M   'P 1'
#
loop_
_entity.id
_entity.type
_entity.pdbx_description
1 polymer ?
#
loop_
_entity_poly.entity_id
_entity_poly.type
_entity_poly.pdbx_seq_one_letter_code
_entity_poly.pdbx_strand_id
1 'polypeptide(L)'
;MKKIIAFFKHPIVISLIGLISLSLLFWFAGPLIKFGDGNAAPLASANSRLIAIIILVVLWGLNNLRIQLMNKKHNNDLLGDLETNQDEMVQDPSFDQSAEESHLMNKRFTEALSTLKKLKFNGQGRKKALYELPWYIIIGPPGSGKTTALVNSSLDFPLAEQFGKGALQGIGGTRNCDWWFTNEAVLIDTAGRYTTQDSHKVVDSNAWEGFLKLLKKNRRRRPINGAIIAISIHDLLLQTEEERIAHAKTIRTRIDELMNKLGIRFPIYLMFTKSDLVSGFSEFFEDLNTDEREQVWGVSLPNAPKPSESPDFEYLDTEYQKLLDRLLSREISRMHAERDVRRRAAIQGFPQQIENLKSIIDSFVKQTFVKNRYEFQPYLRGIYFTSGTQDGTPIDRLMSSVSSNFGFGRDNMQQQHGQGKSYFLGNLFREVIFPESELVGSNRRFEALIRWSQRFAYTGLAVFTVGLLSVWAGSVTQHKMFMSEVESYIAEFNAENKRLSLWNKDVRVVLPTLNALAKASIVYDQEEHPWMSGLGLYDGNVDTSANNAYKAQLKELFLPRIINYLEQQIAKGHSGGDLYNTFRTYLMFNKTAYMDKSIVLDWFITDWTKNMQGEASKRQELEQHLIALLDLDLGASELNSRVVRQTRATLLRVPVHKRIYSRITTRPELNQKVDVLNMFGEAVRDAYEITPSIKQALLMPYLFTKEGYDSIDLTTNSPIIADIVNERWVLTEDESTRVDFIKDDLEGISKRVKDLYMADYIAHWTQVFNVLKVAKFKNIRQAGEVLASFTDP
;
A
#
# COMPACT_ATOMS: atom_id res chain seq x y z
N MET A 1 19.37 -25.17 4.82
CA MET A 1 19.11 -23.76 5.22
C MET A 1 19.36 -22.72 4.10
N LYS A 2 20.53 -22.69 3.41
CA LYS A 2 20.82 -21.66 2.37
C LYS A 2 19.79 -21.57 1.23
N LYS A 3 19.25 -22.70 0.74
CA LYS A 3 18.20 -22.72 -0.29
C LYS A 3 16.86 -22.13 0.18
N ILE A 4 16.49 -22.38 1.44
CA ILE A 4 15.27 -21.82 2.06
C ILE A 4 15.42 -20.30 2.23
N ILE A 5 16.59 -19.85 2.70
CA ILE A 5 16.89 -18.41 2.82
C ILE A 5 16.89 -17.73 1.45
N ALA A 6 17.40 -18.40 0.41
CA ALA A 6 17.37 -17.86 -0.96
C ALA A 6 15.94 -17.76 -1.52
N PHE A 7 15.06 -18.71 -1.19
CA PHE A 7 13.64 -18.67 -1.56
C PHE A 7 12.93 -17.46 -0.91
N PHE A 8 13.06 -17.27 0.40
CA PHE A 8 12.46 -16.12 1.09
C PHE A 8 13.08 -14.77 0.73
N LYS A 9 14.31 -14.74 0.18
CA LYS A 9 14.94 -13.53 -0.36
C LYS A 9 14.56 -13.23 -1.82
N HIS A 10 13.82 -14.12 -2.48
CA HIS A 10 13.43 -13.91 -3.87
C HIS A 10 12.40 -12.77 -3.97
N PRO A 11 12.59 -11.78 -4.86
CA PRO A 11 11.74 -10.58 -4.90
C PRO A 11 10.26 -10.88 -5.16
N ILE A 12 9.94 -11.95 -5.90
CA ILE A 12 8.55 -12.41 -6.11
C ILE A 12 7.96 -13.00 -4.82
N VAL A 13 8.76 -13.71 -4.03
CA VAL A 13 8.28 -14.30 -2.77
C VAL A 13 8.05 -13.20 -1.74
N ILE A 14 8.96 -12.22 -1.65
CA ILE A 14 8.78 -11.05 -0.78
C ILE A 14 7.54 -10.25 -1.21
N SER A 15 7.34 -10.00 -2.50
CA SER A 15 6.17 -9.25 -2.98
C SER A 15 4.87 -10.03 -2.80
N LEU A 16 4.88 -11.36 -2.90
CA LEU A 16 3.74 -12.22 -2.62
C LEU A 16 3.39 -12.21 -1.13
N ILE A 17 4.39 -12.29 -0.24
CA ILE A 17 4.18 -12.15 1.21
C ILE A 17 3.58 -10.78 1.52
N GLY A 18 4.11 -9.71 0.93
CA GLY A 18 3.55 -8.37 1.07
C GLY A 18 2.11 -8.26 0.56
N LEU A 19 1.80 -8.89 -0.58
CA LEU A 19 0.44 -8.96 -1.13
C LEU A 19 -0.51 -9.66 -0.16
N ILE A 20 -0.12 -10.83 0.36
CA ILE A 20 -0.92 -11.58 1.34
C ILE A 20 -1.16 -10.73 2.58
N SER A 21 -0.12 -10.11 3.14
CA SER A 21 -0.25 -9.22 4.29
C SER A 21 -1.20 -8.05 4.03
N LEU A 22 -1.10 -7.41 2.85
CA LEU A 22 -1.99 -6.31 2.49
C LEU A 22 -3.43 -6.80 2.25
N SER A 23 -3.62 -7.97 1.65
CA SER A 23 -4.94 -8.57 1.48
C SER A 23 -5.59 -8.88 2.82
N LEU A 24 -4.84 -9.39 3.79
CA LEU A 24 -5.31 -9.57 5.16
C LEU A 24 -5.64 -8.21 5.80
N LEU A 25 -4.83 -7.17 5.57
CA LEU A 25 -5.13 -5.82 6.05
C LEU A 25 -6.44 -5.28 5.47
N PHE A 26 -6.66 -5.38 4.16
CA PHE A 26 -7.94 -4.99 3.54
C PHE A 26 -9.11 -5.82 4.05
N TRP A 27 -8.89 -7.10 4.34
CA TRP A 27 -9.94 -7.99 4.85
C TRP A 27 -10.36 -7.64 6.28
N PHE A 28 -9.40 -7.46 7.19
CA PHE A 28 -9.68 -7.26 8.61
C PHE A 28 -9.78 -5.78 9.02
N ALA A 29 -8.93 -4.90 8.47
CA ALA A 29 -8.92 -3.47 8.78
C ALA A 29 -9.79 -2.64 7.84
N GLY A 30 -10.18 -3.16 6.67
CA GLY A 30 -11.06 -2.46 5.72
C GLY A 30 -12.33 -1.87 6.37
N PRO A 31 -13.08 -2.62 7.20
CA PRO A 31 -14.30 -2.10 7.84
C PRO A 31 -14.06 -0.95 8.83
N LEU A 32 -12.83 -0.78 9.32
CA LEU A 32 -12.45 0.26 10.28
C LEU A 32 -12.15 1.61 9.60
N ILE A 33 -11.96 1.63 8.28
CA ILE A 33 -11.61 2.84 7.54
C ILE A 33 -12.89 3.56 7.11
N LYS A 34 -13.24 4.60 7.88
CA LYS A 34 -14.39 5.49 7.60
C LYS A 34 -13.90 6.80 6.97
N PHE A 35 -14.62 7.31 5.97
CA PHE A 35 -14.28 8.53 5.23
C PHE A 35 -15.44 9.55 5.22
N GLY A 36 -15.10 10.83 5.36
CA GLY A 36 -16.03 11.97 5.25
C GLY A 36 -16.92 12.21 6.46
N ASP A 37 -17.62 13.35 6.46
CA ASP A 37 -18.49 13.80 7.56
C ASP A 37 -19.70 12.85 7.81
N GLY A 38 -20.05 12.01 6.82
CA GLY A 38 -21.08 10.97 6.92
C GLY A 38 -20.59 9.62 7.46
N ASN A 39 -19.33 9.49 7.87
CA ASN A 39 -18.76 8.28 8.47
C ASN A 39 -18.91 7.01 7.61
N ALA A 40 -18.90 7.15 6.27
CA ALA A 40 -19.13 6.04 5.35
C ALA A 40 -17.93 5.09 5.33
N ALA A 41 -18.19 3.79 5.50
CA ALA A 41 -17.20 2.71 5.48
C ALA A 41 -17.28 1.94 4.14
N PRO A 42 -16.62 2.39 3.06
CA PRO A 42 -16.73 1.77 1.73
C PRO A 42 -16.24 0.30 1.71
N LEU A 43 -15.41 -0.09 2.67
CA LEU A 43 -14.88 -1.45 2.83
C LEU A 43 -15.59 -2.25 3.95
N ALA A 44 -16.79 -1.84 4.39
CA ALA A 44 -17.55 -2.61 5.37
C ALA A 44 -18.05 -3.95 4.80
N SER A 45 -18.62 -3.94 3.59
CA SER A 45 -19.17 -5.14 2.97
C SER A 45 -18.08 -6.17 2.62
N ALA A 46 -18.39 -7.46 2.74
CA ALA A 46 -17.46 -8.52 2.32
C ALA A 46 -17.16 -8.44 0.80
N ASN A 47 -18.15 -8.07 -0.01
CA ASN A 47 -18.02 -7.94 -1.45
C ASN A 47 -17.07 -6.81 -1.86
N SER A 48 -17.15 -5.64 -1.21
CA SER A 48 -16.25 -4.52 -1.50
C SER A 48 -14.80 -4.82 -1.10
N ARG A 49 -14.59 -5.56 0.00
CA ARG A 49 -13.25 -6.06 0.40
C ARG A 49 -12.69 -7.05 -0.62
N LEU A 50 -13.52 -7.98 -1.10
CA LEU A 50 -13.12 -8.97 -2.08
C LEU A 50 -12.74 -8.31 -3.42
N ILE A 51 -13.54 -7.33 -3.87
CA ILE A 51 -13.24 -6.51 -5.05
C ILE A 51 -11.92 -5.74 -4.87
N ALA A 52 -11.71 -5.10 -3.70
CA ALA A 52 -10.46 -4.37 -3.42
C ALA A 52 -9.23 -5.30 -3.43
N ILE A 53 -9.35 -6.50 -2.86
CA ILE A 53 -8.29 -7.53 -2.90
C ILE A 53 -8.04 -8.01 -4.33
N ILE A 54 -9.09 -8.26 -5.12
CA ILE A 54 -8.94 -8.63 -6.53
C ILE A 54 -8.21 -7.52 -7.30
N ILE A 55 -8.59 -6.26 -7.14
CA ILE A 55 -7.91 -5.12 -7.76
C ILE A 55 -6.44 -5.10 -7.35
N LEU A 56 -6.14 -5.32 -6.05
CA LEU A 56 -4.78 -5.36 -5.53
C LEU A 56 -3.95 -6.49 -6.18
N VAL A 57 -4.52 -7.70 -6.28
CA VAL A 57 -3.90 -8.88 -6.92
C VAL A 57 -3.69 -8.63 -8.42
N VAL A 58 -4.66 -8.03 -9.10
CA VAL A 58 -4.57 -7.68 -10.52
C VAL A 58 -3.50 -6.61 -10.73
N LEU A 59 -3.44 -5.55 -9.93
CA LEU A 59 -2.41 -4.52 -10.00
C LEU A 59 -1.01 -5.11 -9.72
N TRP A 60 -0.89 -6.01 -8.74
CA TRP A 60 0.35 -6.72 -8.48
C TRP A 60 0.76 -7.62 -9.65
N GLY A 61 -0.19 -8.36 -10.22
CA GLY A 61 0.01 -9.22 -11.38
C GLY A 61 0.41 -8.42 -12.62
N LEU A 62 -0.27 -7.30 -12.89
CA LEU A 62 0.04 -6.36 -13.96
C LEU A 62 1.40 -5.68 -13.75
N ASN A 63 1.75 -5.32 -12.52
CA ASN A 63 3.08 -4.76 -12.23
C ASN A 63 4.18 -5.82 -12.42
N ASN A 64 3.96 -7.06 -11.97
CA ASN A 64 4.92 -8.14 -12.17
C ASN A 64 5.02 -8.54 -13.65
N LEU A 65 3.90 -8.57 -14.37
CA LEU A 65 3.84 -8.75 -15.81
C LEU A 65 4.52 -7.59 -16.53
N ARG A 66 4.30 -6.34 -16.13
CA ARG A 66 5.00 -5.15 -16.64
C ARG A 66 6.49 -5.25 -16.38
N ILE A 67 6.94 -5.69 -15.21
CA ILE A 67 8.36 -5.89 -14.92
C ILE A 67 8.93 -7.01 -15.79
N GLN A 68 8.20 -8.11 -16.00
CA GLN A 68 8.62 -9.20 -16.88
C GLN A 68 8.64 -8.79 -18.35
N LEU A 69 7.62 -8.07 -18.80
CA LEU A 69 7.50 -7.52 -20.15
C LEU A 69 8.53 -6.42 -20.36
N MET A 70 8.81 -5.54 -19.41
CA MET A 70 9.91 -4.58 -19.46
C MET A 70 11.25 -5.29 -19.43
N ASN A 71 11.43 -6.38 -18.68
CA ASN A 71 12.67 -7.16 -18.75
C ASN A 71 12.84 -7.86 -20.11
N LYS A 72 11.74 -8.28 -20.75
CA LYS A 72 11.72 -8.83 -22.12
C LYS A 72 11.89 -7.72 -23.17
N LYS A 73 11.28 -6.55 -22.94
CA LYS A 73 11.29 -5.38 -23.81
C LYS A 73 12.64 -4.68 -23.73
N HIS A 74 13.28 -4.51 -22.58
CA HIS A 74 14.70 -4.09 -22.47
C HIS A 74 15.66 -5.06 -23.19
N ASN A 75 15.22 -6.28 -23.45
CA ASN A 75 15.99 -7.27 -24.21
C ASN A 75 15.69 -7.22 -25.72
N ASN A 76 14.58 -6.60 -26.14
CA ASN A 76 14.16 -6.35 -27.53
C ASN A 76 14.38 -4.89 -27.99
N ASP A 77 14.19 -3.89 -27.13
CA ASP A 77 14.52 -2.46 -27.28
C ASP A 77 16.03 -2.22 -27.48
N LEU A 78 16.88 -3.25 -27.34
CA LEU A 78 18.24 -3.21 -27.87
C LEU A 78 18.27 -3.01 -29.39
N LEU A 79 17.21 -3.38 -30.10
CA LEU A 79 17.03 -3.15 -31.53
C LEU A 79 16.28 -1.85 -31.81
N GLY A 80 15.33 -1.45 -30.96
CA GLY A 80 14.53 -0.23 -31.13
C GLY A 80 15.21 1.06 -30.67
N ASP A 81 16.00 1.06 -29.60
CA ASP A 81 16.79 2.24 -29.16
C ASP A 81 17.89 2.61 -30.19
N LEU A 82 18.22 1.71 -31.14
CA LEU A 82 19.09 2.01 -32.27
C LEU A 82 18.39 2.84 -33.35
N GLU A 83 17.06 2.77 -33.42
CA GLU A 83 16.21 3.55 -34.34
C GLU A 83 15.80 4.89 -33.71
N THR A 84 15.46 4.95 -32.42
CA THR A 84 15.01 6.21 -31.81
C THR A 84 16.13 7.22 -31.52
N ASN A 85 17.38 6.78 -31.32
CA ASN A 85 18.52 7.71 -31.25
C ASN A 85 18.92 8.26 -32.65
N GLN A 86 18.29 7.78 -33.73
CA GLN A 86 18.49 8.33 -35.09
C GLN A 86 17.77 9.67 -35.28
N ASP A 87 16.64 9.91 -34.62
CA ASP A 87 15.82 11.10 -34.88
C ASP A 87 16.24 12.34 -34.07
N GLU A 88 16.88 12.19 -32.91
CA GLU A 88 17.30 13.33 -32.07
C GLU A 88 18.69 13.91 -32.45
N MET A 89 19.49 13.22 -33.27
CA MET A 89 20.84 13.67 -33.66
C MET A 89 20.93 14.35 -35.05
N VAL A 90 19.81 14.47 -35.78
CA VAL A 90 19.78 14.91 -37.20
C VAL A 90 19.62 16.45 -37.37
N GLN A 91 19.67 17.25 -36.31
CA GLN A 91 19.47 18.71 -36.42
C GLN A 91 20.74 19.59 -36.51
N ASP A 92 21.94 19.01 -36.66
CA ASP A 92 23.16 19.81 -36.87
C ASP A 92 24.00 19.27 -38.05
N PRO A 93 24.11 20.00 -39.19
CA PRO A 93 24.85 19.56 -40.39
C PRO A 93 26.38 19.46 -40.21
N SER A 94 26.90 19.81 -39.03
CA SER A 94 28.34 19.79 -38.74
C SER A 94 28.86 18.49 -38.11
N PHE A 95 28.04 17.42 -38.02
CA PHE A 95 28.31 16.25 -37.17
C PHE A 95 28.16 14.85 -37.80
N ASP A 96 28.18 14.72 -39.13
CA ASP A 96 27.98 13.43 -39.84
C ASP A 96 28.96 12.32 -39.41
N GLN A 97 30.22 12.68 -39.16
CA GLN A 97 31.27 11.69 -38.88
C GLN A 97 31.20 11.08 -37.46
N SER A 98 30.66 11.81 -36.47
CA SER A 98 30.54 11.32 -35.08
C SER A 98 29.37 10.34 -34.91
N ALA A 99 28.28 10.58 -35.66
CA ALA A 99 27.11 9.73 -35.65
C ALA A 99 27.43 8.35 -36.26
N GLU A 100 28.16 8.33 -37.38
CA GLU A 100 28.62 7.09 -38.03
C GLU A 100 29.55 6.26 -37.13
N GLU A 101 30.52 6.89 -36.47
CA GLU A 101 31.44 6.18 -35.56
C GLU A 101 30.72 5.61 -34.33
N SER A 102 29.83 6.40 -33.72
CA SER A 102 28.99 5.96 -32.61
C SER A 102 28.08 4.79 -33.02
N HIS A 103 27.52 4.85 -34.24
CA HIS A 103 26.68 3.79 -34.79
C HIS A 103 27.46 2.48 -34.97
N LEU A 104 28.69 2.53 -35.50
CA LEU A 104 29.50 1.32 -35.65
C LEU A 104 29.89 0.71 -34.29
N MET A 105 30.24 1.53 -33.29
CA MET A 105 30.54 1.05 -31.94
C MET A 105 29.33 0.36 -31.30
N ASN A 106 28.14 0.96 -31.41
CA ASN A 106 26.90 0.43 -30.86
C ASN A 106 26.49 -0.89 -31.53
N LYS A 107 26.66 -0.98 -32.86
CA LYS A 107 26.45 -2.21 -33.63
C LYS A 107 27.36 -3.32 -33.15
N ARG A 108 28.67 -3.08 -33.05
CA ARG A 108 29.66 -4.05 -32.55
C ARG A 108 29.36 -4.49 -31.12
N PHE A 109 28.98 -3.57 -30.24
CA PHE A 109 28.56 -3.88 -28.88
C PHE A 109 27.35 -4.82 -28.84
N THR A 110 26.36 -4.58 -29.70
CA THR A 110 25.14 -5.38 -29.78
C THR A 110 25.42 -6.78 -30.34
N GLU A 111 26.26 -6.87 -31.38
CA GLU A 111 26.74 -8.13 -31.94
C GLU A 111 27.51 -8.94 -30.88
N ALA A 112 28.46 -8.31 -30.17
CA ALA A 112 29.20 -8.88 -29.05
C ALA A 112 28.27 -9.45 -27.95
N LEU A 113 27.26 -8.68 -27.53
CA LEU A 113 26.27 -9.14 -26.56
C LEU A 113 25.42 -10.31 -27.08
N SER A 114 25.09 -10.32 -28.37
CA SER A 114 24.32 -11.40 -28.98
C SER A 114 25.11 -12.71 -28.99
N THR A 115 26.41 -12.65 -29.27
CA THR A 115 27.34 -13.79 -29.24
C THR A 115 27.47 -14.33 -27.81
N LEU A 116 27.69 -13.45 -26.83
CA LEU A 116 27.79 -13.85 -25.42
C LEU A 116 26.47 -14.45 -24.87
N LYS A 117 25.31 -14.00 -25.36
CA LYS A 117 24.00 -14.60 -25.02
C LYS A 117 23.76 -15.98 -25.66
N LYS A 118 24.41 -16.28 -26.79
CA LYS A 118 24.32 -17.58 -27.48
C LYS A 118 25.20 -18.64 -26.84
N LEU A 119 26.29 -18.23 -26.19
CA LEU A 119 27.13 -19.13 -25.39
C LEU A 119 26.28 -19.75 -24.26
N LYS A 120 26.10 -21.08 -24.32
CA LYS A 120 25.37 -21.84 -23.30
C LYS A 120 26.30 -22.03 -22.11
N PHE A 121 26.20 -21.13 -21.14
CA PHE A 121 26.80 -21.36 -19.85
C PHE A 121 25.95 -22.34 -19.02
N ASN A 122 26.59 -23.22 -18.23
CA ASN A 122 25.95 -24.28 -17.44
C ASN A 122 25.11 -23.76 -16.24
N GLY A 123 24.70 -22.48 -16.24
CA GLY A 123 23.96 -21.82 -15.17
C GLY A 123 22.55 -21.36 -15.59
N GLN A 124 21.57 -21.54 -14.70
CA GLN A 124 20.18 -21.08 -14.89
C GLN A 124 20.09 -19.54 -15.04
N GLY A 125 19.88 -19.07 -16.28
CA GLY A 125 19.28 -17.76 -16.60
C GLY A 125 20.15 -16.78 -17.41
N ARG A 126 19.54 -16.13 -18.41
CA ARG A 126 20.16 -15.12 -19.33
C ARG A 126 20.91 -13.96 -18.66
N LYS A 127 20.56 -13.58 -17.42
CA LYS A 127 21.23 -12.50 -16.66
C LYS A 127 22.51 -12.97 -15.94
N LYS A 128 22.69 -14.28 -15.72
CA LYS A 128 23.91 -14.83 -15.13
C LYS A 128 25.03 -14.93 -16.16
N ALA A 129 24.72 -15.42 -17.36
CA ALA A 129 25.66 -15.51 -18.49
C ALA A 129 26.49 -14.23 -18.74
N LEU A 130 25.86 -13.06 -18.65
CA LEU A 130 26.54 -11.77 -18.77
C LEU A 130 27.64 -11.58 -17.72
N TYR A 131 27.39 -11.92 -16.46
CA TYR A 131 28.33 -11.72 -15.35
C TYR A 131 29.25 -12.91 -15.08
N GLU A 132 29.17 -13.97 -15.88
CA GLU A 132 30.01 -15.16 -15.71
C GLU A 132 31.43 -14.95 -16.23
N LEU A 133 31.60 -14.19 -17.31
CA LEU A 133 32.93 -13.77 -17.77
C LEU A 133 33.24 -12.34 -17.30
N PRO A 134 34.43 -12.09 -16.72
CA PRO A 134 34.92 -10.77 -16.40
C PRO A 134 35.30 -9.96 -17.64
N TRP A 135 35.09 -8.64 -17.59
CA TRP A 135 35.32 -7.74 -18.73
C TRP A 135 36.48 -6.80 -18.43
N TYR A 136 37.49 -6.75 -19.29
CA TYR A 136 38.64 -5.85 -19.14
C TYR A 136 38.74 -4.90 -20.33
N ILE A 137 39.10 -3.65 -20.07
CA ILE A 137 39.41 -2.68 -21.11
C ILE A 137 40.93 -2.52 -21.20
N ILE A 138 41.46 -2.52 -22.42
CA ILE A 138 42.87 -2.26 -22.69
C ILE A 138 42.99 -0.86 -23.30
N ILE A 139 43.73 0.03 -22.64
CA ILE A 139 43.99 1.41 -23.10
C ILE A 139 45.50 1.68 -23.19
N GLY A 140 45.89 2.64 -24.02
CA GLY A 140 47.30 2.98 -24.23
C GLY A 140 47.51 3.71 -25.55
N PRO A 141 48.61 4.47 -25.71
CA PRO A 141 48.89 5.23 -26.93
C PRO A 141 48.86 4.38 -28.22
N PRO A 142 48.65 4.97 -29.40
CA PRO A 142 48.84 4.27 -30.68
C PRO A 142 50.23 3.62 -30.75
N GLY A 143 50.29 2.40 -31.29
CA GLY A 143 51.57 1.69 -31.39
C GLY A 143 52.14 1.13 -30.08
N SER A 144 51.44 1.23 -28.94
CA SER A 144 51.90 0.66 -27.66
C SER A 144 51.84 -0.88 -27.56
N GLY A 145 51.50 -1.58 -28.65
CA GLY A 145 51.50 -3.05 -28.69
C GLY A 145 50.28 -3.75 -28.07
N LYS A 146 49.16 -3.04 -27.83
CA LYS A 146 47.90 -3.61 -27.26
C LYS A 146 47.39 -4.84 -28.02
N THR A 147 47.09 -4.67 -29.31
CA THR A 147 46.56 -5.72 -30.16
C THR A 147 47.59 -6.85 -30.33
N THR A 148 48.87 -6.50 -30.46
CA THR A 148 49.96 -7.47 -30.55
C THR A 148 50.09 -8.33 -29.28
N ALA A 149 49.95 -7.73 -28.10
CA ALA A 149 49.96 -8.44 -26.83
C ALA A 149 48.77 -9.41 -26.70
N LEU A 150 47.58 -9.01 -27.19
CA LEU A 150 46.40 -9.87 -27.20
C LEU A 150 46.55 -11.07 -28.15
N VAL A 151 46.97 -10.82 -29.39
CA VAL A 151 47.11 -11.87 -30.41
C VAL A 151 48.16 -12.92 -29.98
N ASN A 152 49.21 -12.50 -29.28
CA ASN A 152 50.31 -13.36 -28.84
C ASN A 152 50.26 -13.73 -27.35
N SER A 153 49.10 -13.62 -26.70
CA SER A 153 48.91 -13.93 -25.27
C SER A 153 48.68 -15.42 -24.96
N SER A 154 48.78 -16.31 -25.95
CA SER A 154 48.45 -17.74 -25.82
C SER A 154 47.04 -18.03 -25.26
N LEU A 155 46.14 -17.04 -25.28
CA LEU A 155 44.76 -17.21 -24.82
C LEU A 155 43.95 -18.01 -25.84
N ASP A 156 43.03 -18.84 -25.35
CA ASP A 156 42.10 -19.58 -26.21
C ASP A 156 40.93 -18.69 -26.64
N PHE A 157 40.74 -18.52 -27.95
CA PHE A 157 39.72 -17.69 -28.58
C PHE A 157 38.75 -18.55 -29.39
N PRO A 158 37.82 -19.28 -28.73
CA PRO A 158 36.96 -20.26 -29.40
C PRO A 158 36.05 -19.67 -30.49
N LEU A 159 35.77 -18.36 -30.41
CA LEU A 159 34.96 -17.64 -31.39
C LEU A 159 35.75 -17.18 -32.62
N ALA A 160 37.08 -17.15 -32.55
CA ALA A 160 37.93 -16.88 -33.71
C ALA A 160 37.88 -18.02 -34.74
N GLU A 161 37.57 -19.26 -34.32
CA GLU A 161 37.43 -20.39 -35.24
C GLU A 161 36.10 -20.34 -36.02
N GLN A 162 35.03 -19.81 -35.43
CA GLN A 162 33.69 -19.74 -36.07
C GLN A 162 33.49 -18.50 -36.95
N PHE A 163 34.20 -17.40 -36.66
CA PHE A 163 34.06 -16.11 -37.36
C PHE A 163 35.33 -15.70 -38.14
N GLY A 164 36.32 -16.59 -38.24
CA GLY A 164 37.65 -16.33 -38.82
C GLY A 164 38.61 -15.68 -37.81
N LYS A 165 39.93 -15.84 -38.01
CA LYS A 165 40.98 -15.18 -37.21
C LYS A 165 40.77 -13.66 -37.30
N GLY A 166 39.99 -13.10 -36.36
CA GLY A 166 39.52 -11.72 -36.40
C GLY A 166 38.01 -11.55 -36.30
N ALA A 167 37.35 -12.22 -35.34
CA ALA A 167 35.90 -12.29 -35.18
C ALA A 167 35.13 -10.94 -35.08
N LEU A 168 35.81 -9.79 -35.08
CA LEU A 168 35.28 -8.43 -35.32
C LEU A 168 36.40 -7.46 -35.77
N GLN A 169 37.43 -7.96 -36.46
CA GLN A 169 38.66 -7.22 -36.76
C GLN A 169 38.49 -6.35 -38.00
N GLY A 170 38.80 -5.06 -37.89
CA GLY A 170 39.05 -4.22 -39.06
C GLY A 170 40.44 -4.55 -39.61
N ILE A 171 40.52 -5.07 -40.83
CA ILE A 171 41.79 -5.26 -41.54
C ILE A 171 42.32 -3.86 -41.87
N GLY A 172 43.13 -3.29 -40.97
CA GLY A 172 43.65 -1.92 -41.08
C GLY A 172 43.61 -1.12 -39.78
N GLY A 173 44.30 -1.62 -38.74
CA GLY A 173 44.43 -0.96 -37.44
C GLY A 173 43.14 -0.88 -36.61
N THR A 174 43.27 -0.90 -35.28
CA THR A 174 42.13 -0.75 -34.36
C THR A 174 41.59 0.67 -34.46
N ARG A 175 40.62 0.93 -35.35
CA ARG A 175 39.96 2.24 -35.47
C ARG A 175 38.83 2.41 -34.45
N ASN A 176 37.89 1.48 -34.29
CA ASN A 176 36.63 1.78 -33.56
C ASN A 176 36.38 0.90 -32.30
N CYS A 177 37.41 0.24 -31.79
CA CYS A 177 37.40 -0.79 -30.74
C CYS A 177 37.04 -2.21 -31.21
N ASP A 178 37.84 -3.18 -30.77
CA ASP A 178 37.71 -4.60 -31.10
C ASP A 178 37.38 -5.42 -29.84
N TRP A 179 36.59 -6.47 -30.01
CA TRP A 179 36.13 -7.34 -28.92
C TRP A 179 36.78 -8.71 -29.05
N TRP A 180 37.44 -9.12 -27.97
CA TRP A 180 38.12 -10.41 -27.89
C TRP A 180 37.46 -11.26 -26.81
N PHE A 181 36.96 -12.42 -27.22
CA PHE A 181 36.28 -13.35 -26.33
C PHE A 181 37.17 -14.57 -26.08
N THR A 182 37.54 -14.79 -24.83
CA THR A 182 38.25 -15.99 -24.41
C THR A 182 37.34 -16.88 -23.56
N ASN A 183 37.82 -18.08 -23.21
CA ASN A 183 37.14 -18.95 -22.25
C ASN A 183 37.05 -18.33 -20.84
N GLU A 184 37.91 -17.36 -20.53
CA GLU A 184 38.09 -16.84 -19.16
C GLU A 184 37.68 -15.38 -19.00
N ALA A 185 37.64 -14.58 -20.08
CA ALA A 185 37.33 -13.15 -20.01
C ALA A 185 36.87 -12.57 -21.37
N VAL A 186 36.29 -11.36 -21.30
CA VAL A 186 36.04 -10.50 -22.46
C VAL A 186 37.01 -9.32 -22.40
N LEU A 187 37.80 -9.12 -23.46
CA LEU A 187 38.76 -8.04 -23.56
C LEU A 187 38.29 -7.04 -24.62
N ILE A 188 38.26 -5.77 -24.25
CA ILE A 188 37.87 -4.66 -25.11
C ILE A 188 39.16 -3.92 -25.48
N ASP A 189 39.64 -4.12 -26.70
CA ASP A 189 40.81 -3.42 -27.25
C ASP A 189 40.36 -2.07 -27.80
N THR A 190 40.90 -0.98 -27.25
CA THR A 190 40.52 0.37 -27.64
C THR A 190 41.51 0.96 -28.64
N ALA A 191 41.00 1.74 -29.60
CA ALA A 191 41.85 2.46 -30.53
C ALA A 191 42.77 3.43 -29.77
N GLY A 192 44.04 3.52 -30.20
CA GLY A 192 45.02 4.39 -29.55
C GLY A 192 44.62 5.88 -29.52
N ARG A 193 43.79 6.32 -30.47
CA ARG A 193 43.25 7.69 -30.54
C ARG A 193 42.36 8.06 -29.35
N TYR A 194 41.73 7.08 -28.70
CA TYR A 194 41.00 7.33 -27.45
C TYR A 194 41.93 7.60 -26.26
N THR A 195 43.25 7.39 -26.43
CA THR A 195 44.28 7.66 -25.41
C THR A 195 45.04 8.96 -25.68
N THR A 196 45.46 9.26 -26.91
CA THR A 196 46.23 10.48 -27.29
C THR A 196 45.33 11.68 -27.64
N GLN A 197 45.77 12.90 -27.34
CA GLN A 197 44.99 14.13 -27.52
C GLN A 197 45.19 14.80 -28.90
N ASP A 198 44.99 14.08 -30.00
CA ASP A 198 45.11 14.69 -31.35
C ASP A 198 43.77 15.11 -31.97
N SER A 199 43.80 16.28 -32.60
CA SER A 199 42.95 16.95 -33.61
C SER A 199 41.41 16.86 -33.60
N HIS A 200 40.78 15.76 -33.16
CA HIS A 200 39.32 15.54 -33.27
C HIS A 200 38.64 15.29 -31.91
N LYS A 201 39.01 16.09 -30.90
CA LYS A 201 38.57 15.97 -29.50
C LYS A 201 37.06 15.78 -29.28
N VAL A 202 36.21 16.45 -30.07
CA VAL A 202 34.75 16.47 -29.82
C VAL A 202 34.05 15.25 -30.42
N VAL A 203 34.48 14.82 -31.61
CA VAL A 203 33.87 13.70 -32.35
C VAL A 203 34.18 12.37 -31.67
N ASP A 204 35.44 12.15 -31.28
CA ASP A 204 35.91 10.90 -30.66
C ASP A 204 35.42 10.73 -29.21
N SER A 205 35.23 11.82 -28.46
CA SER A 205 34.79 11.77 -27.06
C SER A 205 33.32 11.38 -26.91
N ASN A 206 32.46 11.79 -27.84
CA ASN A 206 31.02 11.46 -27.83
C ASN A 206 30.78 9.97 -28.09
N ALA A 207 31.46 9.37 -29.08
CA ALA A 207 31.35 7.95 -29.39
C ALA A 207 31.84 7.07 -28.22
N TRP A 208 32.99 7.42 -27.64
CA TRP A 208 33.53 6.75 -26.46
C TRP A 208 32.60 6.87 -25.24
N GLU A 209 32.04 8.05 -25.00
CA GLU A 209 31.07 8.24 -23.91
C GLU A 209 29.80 7.41 -24.12
N GLY A 210 29.27 7.37 -25.35
CA GLY A 210 28.13 6.52 -25.72
C GLY A 210 28.39 5.04 -25.42
N PHE A 211 29.59 4.56 -25.77
CA PHE A 211 30.04 3.20 -25.46
C PHE A 211 30.10 2.92 -23.95
N LEU A 212 30.68 3.81 -23.15
CA LEU A 212 30.71 3.66 -21.69
C LEU A 212 29.29 3.68 -21.08
N LYS A 213 28.38 4.49 -21.63
CA LYS A 213 26.96 4.49 -21.24
C LYS A 213 26.30 3.15 -21.54
N LEU A 214 26.57 2.54 -22.69
CA LEU A 214 26.07 1.20 -23.03
C LEU A 214 26.59 0.12 -22.06
N LEU A 215 27.88 0.16 -21.72
CA LEU A 215 28.46 -0.72 -20.69
C LEU A 215 27.74 -0.56 -19.35
N LYS A 216 27.52 0.67 -18.90
CA LYS A 216 26.83 0.98 -17.64
C LYS A 216 25.35 0.55 -17.66
N LYS A 217 24.65 0.72 -18.79
CA LYS A 217 23.22 0.34 -18.96
C LYS A 217 23.05 -1.18 -18.88
N ASN A 218 23.92 -1.93 -19.56
CA ASN A 218 23.81 -3.40 -19.70
C ASN A 218 24.48 -4.18 -18.56
N ARG A 219 25.55 -3.65 -17.95
CA ARG A 219 26.29 -4.27 -16.83
C ARG A 219 26.27 -3.41 -15.56
N ARG A 220 25.09 -2.95 -15.14
CA ARG A 220 24.85 -2.00 -14.02
C ARG A 220 25.64 -2.25 -12.70
N ARG A 221 25.87 -3.50 -12.30
CA ARG A 221 26.60 -3.83 -11.06
C ARG A 221 28.12 -3.68 -11.16
N ARG A 222 28.70 -4.18 -12.24
CA ARG A 222 30.15 -4.21 -12.55
C ARG A 222 30.32 -4.00 -14.06
N PRO A 223 30.35 -2.74 -14.55
CA PRO A 223 30.50 -2.47 -15.98
C PRO A 223 31.73 -3.12 -16.59
N ILE A 224 32.86 -3.05 -15.86
CA ILE A 224 34.11 -3.75 -16.14
C ILE A 224 34.69 -4.32 -14.83
N ASN A 225 35.65 -5.23 -14.94
CA ASN A 225 36.34 -5.89 -13.84
C ASN A 225 37.76 -5.36 -13.61
N GLY A 226 38.38 -4.76 -14.63
CA GLY A 226 39.68 -4.11 -14.53
C GLY A 226 40.05 -3.37 -15.81
N ALA A 227 41.13 -2.59 -15.75
CA ALA A 227 41.72 -1.96 -16.92
C ALA A 227 43.20 -2.31 -17.03
N ILE A 228 43.66 -2.56 -18.25
CA ILE A 228 45.07 -2.83 -18.56
C ILE A 228 45.60 -1.63 -19.34
N ILE A 229 46.71 -1.07 -18.87
CA ILE A 229 47.33 0.11 -19.48
C ILE A 229 48.60 -0.33 -20.17
N ALA A 230 48.61 -0.36 -21.50
CA ALA A 230 49.78 -0.76 -22.28
C ALA A 230 50.67 0.45 -22.59
N ILE A 231 51.90 0.46 -22.07
CA ILE A 231 52.88 1.54 -22.23
C ILE A 231 54.16 0.96 -22.83
N SER A 232 54.62 1.52 -23.94
CA SER A 232 55.86 1.10 -24.60
C SER A 232 57.08 1.56 -23.80
N ILE A 233 57.96 0.63 -23.40
CA ILE A 233 59.24 0.98 -22.74
C ILE A 233 60.12 1.80 -23.67
N HIS A 234 60.12 1.45 -24.95
CA HIS A 234 60.85 2.19 -25.97
C HIS A 234 60.44 3.66 -26.02
N ASP A 235 59.13 3.94 -25.91
CA ASP A 235 58.63 5.32 -25.93
C ASP A 235 59.08 6.08 -24.67
N LEU A 236 59.06 5.42 -23.50
CA LEU A 236 59.53 6.02 -22.25
C LEU A 236 61.04 6.36 -22.27
N LEU A 237 61.84 5.53 -22.94
CA LEU A 237 63.27 5.74 -23.11
C LEU A 237 63.59 6.89 -24.08
N LEU A 238 62.80 7.06 -25.14
CA LEU A 238 62.99 8.12 -26.13
C LEU A 238 62.45 9.48 -25.67
N GLN A 239 61.42 9.48 -24.81
CA GLN A 239 60.78 10.70 -24.31
C GLN A 239 61.72 11.48 -23.36
N THR A 240 61.59 12.81 -23.38
CA THR A 240 62.15 13.69 -22.35
C THR A 240 61.40 13.52 -21.02
N GLU A 241 61.95 14.05 -19.92
CA GLU A 241 61.27 13.99 -18.62
C GLU A 241 59.91 14.72 -18.64
N GLU A 242 59.84 15.88 -19.29
CA GLU A 242 58.60 16.64 -19.43
C GLU A 242 57.54 15.88 -20.23
N GLU A 243 57.95 15.25 -21.35
CA GLU A 243 57.07 14.40 -22.15
C GLU A 243 56.56 13.19 -21.38
N ARG A 244 57.42 12.55 -20.56
CA ARG A 244 57.01 11.43 -19.69
C ARG A 244 55.99 11.86 -18.64
N ILE A 245 56.17 13.03 -18.01
CA ILE A 245 55.21 13.58 -17.04
C ILE A 245 53.88 13.90 -17.73
N ALA A 246 53.91 14.50 -18.92
CA ALA A 246 52.72 14.79 -19.71
C ALA A 246 51.98 13.50 -20.13
N HIS A 247 52.74 12.47 -20.49
CA HIS A 247 52.22 11.14 -20.81
C HIS A 247 51.55 10.49 -19.59
N ALA A 248 52.21 10.50 -18.43
CA ALA A 248 51.67 9.98 -17.17
C ALA A 248 50.36 10.68 -16.76
N LYS A 249 50.30 12.02 -16.91
CA LYS A 249 49.09 12.82 -16.67
C LYS A 249 47.96 12.48 -17.65
N THR A 250 48.27 12.28 -18.92
CA THR A 250 47.27 11.90 -19.94
C THR A 250 46.63 10.56 -19.60
N ILE A 251 47.44 9.55 -19.23
CA ILE A 251 46.94 8.26 -18.78
C ILE A 251 46.07 8.41 -17.52
N ARG A 252 46.51 9.23 -16.56
CA ARG A 252 45.73 9.51 -15.35
C ARG A 252 44.34 10.07 -15.68
N THR A 253 44.26 11.10 -16.51
CA THR A 253 42.99 11.69 -16.95
C THR A 253 42.05 10.64 -17.58
N ARG A 254 42.60 9.71 -18.38
CA ARG A 254 41.80 8.63 -18.99
C ARG A 254 41.29 7.62 -17.96
N ILE A 255 42.10 7.31 -16.95
CA ILE A 255 41.67 6.46 -15.84
C ILE A 255 40.53 7.14 -15.06
N ASP A 256 40.67 8.42 -14.74
CA ASP A 256 39.63 9.18 -14.02
C ASP A 256 38.34 9.26 -14.84
N GLU A 257 38.43 9.52 -16.14
CA GLU A 257 37.30 9.53 -17.06
C GLU A 257 36.54 8.20 -17.05
N LEU A 258 37.26 7.07 -17.16
CA LEU A 258 36.67 5.73 -17.07
C LEU A 258 35.96 5.49 -15.73
N MET A 259 36.62 5.80 -14.61
CA MET A 259 36.03 5.62 -13.27
C MET A 259 34.81 6.50 -13.05
N ASN A 260 34.87 7.77 -13.45
CA ASN A 260 33.79 8.75 -13.30
C ASN A 260 32.56 8.36 -14.15
N LYS A 261 32.75 8.01 -15.42
CA LYS A 261 31.65 7.63 -16.32
C LYS A 261 31.01 6.30 -15.91
N LEU A 262 31.81 5.28 -15.61
CA LEU A 262 31.31 3.97 -15.16
C LEU A 262 30.76 3.99 -13.73
N GLY A 263 31.23 4.94 -12.90
CA GLY A 263 30.80 5.13 -11.51
C GLY A 263 31.30 4.05 -10.57
N ILE A 264 32.41 3.41 -10.90
CA ILE A 264 33.05 2.34 -10.13
C ILE A 264 34.57 2.52 -10.11
N ARG A 265 35.21 2.05 -9.03
CA ARG A 265 36.66 1.93 -8.91
C ARG A 265 37.06 0.47 -9.17
N PHE A 266 38.01 0.25 -10.07
CA PHE A 266 38.46 -1.06 -10.53
C PHE A 266 40.00 -1.16 -10.50
N PRO A 267 40.57 -2.37 -10.41
CA PRO A 267 42.01 -2.59 -10.47
C PRO A 267 42.59 -2.21 -11.84
N ILE A 268 43.80 -1.67 -11.81
CA ILE A 268 44.55 -1.23 -12.98
C ILE A 268 45.87 -1.98 -13.05
N TYR A 269 46.11 -2.63 -14.18
CA TYR A 269 47.32 -3.39 -14.47
C TYR A 269 48.17 -2.58 -15.45
N LEU A 270 49.31 -2.05 -14.99
CA LEU A 270 50.26 -1.38 -15.88
C LEU A 270 51.09 -2.44 -16.59
N MET A 271 50.99 -2.50 -17.91
CA MET A 271 51.74 -3.42 -18.76
C MET A 271 52.74 -2.62 -19.58
N PHE A 272 54.02 -2.72 -19.21
CA PHE A 272 55.13 -2.21 -19.97
C PHE A 272 55.43 -3.17 -21.13
N THR A 273 55.10 -2.74 -22.33
CA THR A 273 55.24 -3.51 -23.57
C THR A 273 56.55 -3.18 -24.28
N LYS A 274 56.89 -4.02 -25.27
CA LYS A 274 58.12 -3.90 -26.07
C LYS A 274 59.39 -3.93 -25.22
N SER A 275 59.39 -4.76 -24.18
CA SER A 275 60.57 -4.94 -23.31
C SER A 275 61.75 -5.54 -24.06
N ASP A 276 61.49 -6.21 -25.17
CA ASP A 276 62.49 -6.72 -26.12
C ASP A 276 63.32 -5.64 -26.82
N LEU A 277 62.84 -4.40 -26.86
CA LEU A 277 63.59 -3.26 -27.41
C LEU A 277 64.64 -2.70 -26.43
N VAL A 278 64.68 -3.21 -25.20
CA VAL A 278 65.77 -2.92 -24.27
C VAL A 278 66.99 -3.74 -24.68
N SER A 279 68.13 -3.07 -24.85
CA SER A 279 69.38 -3.71 -25.30
C SER A 279 69.75 -4.91 -24.42
N GLY A 280 69.97 -6.07 -25.04
CA GLY A 280 70.32 -7.32 -24.37
C GLY A 280 69.16 -8.18 -23.89
N PHE A 281 67.89 -7.74 -24.01
CA PHE A 281 66.73 -8.52 -23.56
C PHE A 281 66.63 -9.88 -24.26
N SER A 282 66.73 -9.88 -25.60
CA SER A 282 66.54 -11.07 -26.40
C SER A 282 67.59 -12.12 -26.09
N GLU A 283 68.86 -11.72 -26.02
CA GLU A 283 69.98 -12.57 -25.64
C GLU A 283 69.81 -13.09 -24.20
N PHE A 284 69.41 -12.23 -23.26
CA PHE A 284 69.30 -12.57 -21.84
C PHE A 284 68.17 -13.56 -21.52
N PHE A 285 67.09 -13.58 -22.30
CA PHE A 285 65.93 -14.47 -22.07
C PHE A 285 65.77 -15.60 -23.10
N GLU A 286 66.68 -15.71 -24.07
CA GLU A 286 66.58 -16.70 -25.15
C GLU A 286 66.53 -18.16 -24.65
N ASP A 287 67.25 -18.46 -23.55
CA ASP A 287 67.35 -19.79 -22.93
C ASP A 287 66.04 -20.29 -22.32
N LEU A 288 65.06 -19.40 -22.11
CA LEU A 288 63.76 -19.77 -21.57
C LEU A 288 63.03 -20.70 -22.53
N ASN A 289 62.49 -21.79 -21.99
CA ASN A 289 61.60 -22.69 -22.71
C ASN A 289 60.19 -22.07 -22.90
N THR A 290 59.28 -22.76 -23.59
CA THR A 290 57.93 -22.23 -23.87
C THR A 290 57.17 -21.85 -22.61
N ASP A 291 57.14 -22.73 -21.60
CA ASP A 291 56.40 -22.50 -20.35
C ASP A 291 57.04 -21.36 -19.52
N GLU A 292 58.37 -21.32 -19.47
CA GLU A 292 59.10 -20.26 -18.80
C GLU A 292 58.93 -18.90 -19.48
N ARG A 293 58.71 -18.85 -20.79
CA ARG A 293 58.36 -17.60 -21.48
C ARG A 293 56.96 -17.11 -21.13
N GLU A 294 56.06 -17.98 -20.71
CA GLU A 294 54.72 -17.58 -20.28
C GLU A 294 54.68 -17.04 -18.86
N GLN A 295 55.75 -17.21 -18.06
CA GLN A 295 55.83 -16.77 -16.67
C GLN A 295 55.54 -15.27 -16.51
N VAL A 296 55.17 -14.84 -15.30
CA VAL A 296 54.94 -13.41 -15.04
C VAL A 296 56.24 -12.72 -14.65
N TRP A 297 56.59 -11.65 -15.36
CA TRP A 297 57.70 -10.78 -15.00
C TRP A 297 57.19 -9.40 -14.57
N GLY A 298 57.15 -9.14 -13.26
CA GLY A 298 56.58 -7.90 -12.71
C GLY A 298 56.30 -7.98 -11.21
N VAL A 299 55.60 -6.97 -10.71
CA VAL A 299 55.25 -6.81 -9.28
C VAL A 299 53.74 -6.64 -9.12
N SER A 300 53.17 -7.42 -8.22
CA SER A 300 51.76 -7.35 -7.81
C SER A 300 51.65 -6.80 -6.36
N LEU A 301 50.92 -5.71 -6.16
CA LEU A 301 50.68 -5.09 -4.83
C LEU A 301 49.71 -5.90 -3.94
N PRO A 302 50.05 -6.30 -2.71
CA PRO A 302 49.27 -7.28 -1.94
C PRO A 302 47.92 -6.75 -1.41
N ASN A 303 47.78 -5.43 -1.24
CA ASN A 303 46.59 -4.82 -0.64
C ASN A 303 45.88 -3.87 -1.62
N ALA A 304 44.54 -3.91 -1.63
CA ALA A 304 43.74 -2.88 -2.26
C ALA A 304 43.75 -1.63 -1.37
N PRO A 305 44.39 -0.51 -1.78
CA PRO A 305 44.42 0.70 -0.95
C PRO A 305 43.01 1.25 -0.79
N LYS A 306 42.69 1.92 0.33
CA LYS A 306 41.37 2.56 0.48
C LYS A 306 41.17 3.62 -0.62
N PRO A 307 39.93 4.02 -0.95
CA PRO A 307 39.66 5.01 -1.99
C PRO A 307 40.33 6.39 -1.81
N SER A 308 40.93 6.66 -0.64
CA SER A 308 41.63 7.89 -0.30
C SER A 308 43.16 7.73 -0.13
N GLU A 309 43.67 6.51 -0.31
CA GLU A 309 45.08 6.14 -0.07
C GLU A 309 45.76 5.83 -1.41
N SER A 310 46.97 6.35 -1.60
CA SER A 310 47.79 6.04 -2.77
C SER A 310 48.25 4.57 -2.74
N PRO A 311 48.71 4.02 -3.89
CA PRO A 311 49.41 2.74 -3.89
C PRO A 311 50.62 2.75 -2.94
N ASP A 312 51.00 1.55 -2.48
CA ASP A 312 52.19 1.35 -1.68
C ASP A 312 53.44 1.39 -2.57
N PHE A 313 53.95 2.60 -2.80
CA PHE A 313 55.11 2.82 -3.67
C PHE A 313 56.41 2.28 -3.06
N GLU A 314 56.50 2.16 -1.73
CA GLU A 314 57.68 1.63 -1.04
C GLU A 314 57.77 0.10 -1.20
N TYR A 315 56.63 -0.59 -1.07
CA TYR A 315 56.55 -2.00 -1.42
C TYR A 315 56.91 -2.23 -2.90
N LEU A 316 56.39 -1.39 -3.81
CA LEU A 316 56.70 -1.50 -5.23
C LEU A 316 58.21 -1.35 -5.51
N ASP A 317 58.87 -0.36 -4.89
CA ASP A 317 60.31 -0.15 -5.05
C ASP A 317 61.13 -1.34 -4.52
N THR A 318 60.74 -1.87 -3.35
CA THR A 318 61.39 -3.03 -2.73
C THR A 318 61.28 -4.28 -3.61
N GLU A 319 60.09 -4.58 -4.14
CA GLU A 319 59.90 -5.73 -5.01
C GLU A 319 60.54 -5.55 -6.39
N TYR A 320 60.58 -4.32 -6.93
CA TYR A 320 61.34 -4.04 -8.15
C TYR A 320 62.83 -4.33 -7.94
N GLN A 321 63.39 -3.94 -6.79
CA GLN A 321 64.78 -4.24 -6.46
C GLN A 321 65.05 -5.75 -6.44
N LYS A 322 64.13 -6.55 -5.89
CA LYS A 322 64.24 -8.02 -5.92
C LYS A 322 64.22 -8.59 -7.33
N LEU A 323 63.43 -8.01 -8.25
CA LEU A 323 63.46 -8.41 -9.66
C LEU A 323 64.84 -8.14 -10.27
N LEU A 324 65.43 -6.98 -9.98
CA LEU A 324 66.77 -6.62 -10.45
C LEU A 324 67.84 -7.55 -9.86
N ASP A 325 67.80 -7.82 -8.55
CA ASP A 325 68.74 -8.74 -7.88
C ASP A 325 68.68 -10.15 -8.48
N ARG A 326 67.48 -10.59 -8.92
CA ARG A 326 67.30 -11.88 -9.61
C ARG A 326 67.89 -11.87 -11.02
N LEU A 327 67.86 -10.75 -11.74
CA LEU A 327 68.55 -10.61 -13.02
C LEU A 327 70.07 -10.65 -12.83
N LEU A 328 70.60 -9.88 -11.87
CA LEU A 328 72.03 -9.84 -11.54
C LEU A 328 72.55 -11.21 -11.13
N SER A 329 71.79 -11.95 -10.30
CA SER A 329 72.15 -13.31 -9.90
C SER A 329 72.23 -14.29 -11.07
N ARG A 330 71.42 -14.07 -12.12
CA ARG A 330 71.35 -14.92 -13.31
C ARG A 330 72.41 -14.57 -14.36
N GLU A 331 72.86 -13.31 -14.38
CA GLU A 331 73.82 -12.75 -15.34
C GLU A 331 75.06 -13.64 -15.51
N ILE A 332 75.72 -14.02 -14.41
CA ILE A 332 76.95 -14.83 -14.41
C ILE A 332 76.75 -16.15 -15.16
N SER A 333 75.64 -16.85 -14.87
CA SER A 333 75.32 -18.13 -15.51
C SER A 333 75.03 -17.98 -17.01
N ARG A 334 74.31 -16.92 -17.40
CA ARG A 334 74.00 -16.63 -18.81
C ARG A 334 75.25 -16.24 -19.58
N MET A 335 76.14 -15.44 -19.00
CA MET A 335 77.42 -15.07 -19.61
C MET A 335 78.34 -16.27 -19.81
N HIS A 336 78.39 -17.18 -18.82
CA HIS A 336 79.20 -18.40 -18.91
C HIS A 336 78.72 -19.34 -20.03
N ALA A 337 77.40 -19.44 -20.24
CA ALA A 337 76.81 -20.30 -21.27
C ALA A 337 76.97 -19.75 -22.70
N GLU A 338 76.99 -18.43 -22.88
CA GLU A 338 77.09 -17.78 -24.19
C GLU A 338 78.55 -17.77 -24.70
N ARG A 339 78.79 -18.17 -25.96
CA ARG A 339 80.13 -18.23 -26.57
C ARG A 339 80.45 -17.01 -27.42
N ASP A 340 79.44 -16.38 -28.01
CA ASP A 340 79.64 -15.18 -28.82
C ASP A 340 79.95 -13.98 -27.91
N VAL A 341 81.08 -13.31 -28.17
CA VAL A 341 81.56 -12.19 -27.35
C VAL A 341 80.58 -11.01 -27.36
N ARG A 342 79.96 -10.70 -28.50
CA ARG A 342 79.01 -9.58 -28.63
C ARG A 342 77.72 -9.89 -27.88
N ARG A 343 77.19 -11.12 -28.03
CA ARG A 343 75.99 -11.55 -27.29
C ARG A 343 76.26 -11.62 -25.79
N ARG A 344 77.44 -12.11 -25.38
CA ARG A 344 77.85 -12.13 -23.98
C ARG A 344 77.92 -10.73 -23.38
N ALA A 345 78.43 -9.74 -24.12
CA ALA A 345 78.42 -8.34 -23.70
C ALA A 345 76.99 -7.76 -23.60
N ALA A 346 76.08 -8.13 -24.51
CA ALA A 346 74.67 -7.75 -24.45
C ALA A 346 73.97 -8.34 -23.20
N ILE A 347 74.23 -9.61 -22.89
CA ILE A 347 73.75 -10.29 -21.67
C ILE A 347 74.25 -9.57 -20.41
N GLN A 348 75.55 -9.25 -20.35
CA GLN A 348 76.15 -8.51 -19.24
C GLN A 348 75.50 -7.12 -19.07
N GLY A 349 75.24 -6.43 -20.18
CA GLY A 349 74.68 -5.08 -20.14
C GLY A 349 73.21 -5.02 -19.75
N PHE A 350 72.45 -6.09 -19.92
CA PHE A 350 70.99 -6.07 -19.76
C PHE A 350 70.51 -5.70 -18.34
N PRO A 351 71.02 -6.30 -17.24
CA PRO A 351 70.61 -5.90 -15.89
C PRO A 351 70.79 -4.41 -15.62
N GLN A 352 71.89 -3.82 -16.10
CA GLN A 352 72.16 -2.39 -15.95
C GLN A 352 71.15 -1.53 -16.73
N GLN A 353 70.66 -1.98 -17.89
CA GLN A 353 69.58 -1.28 -18.60
C GLN A 353 68.27 -1.28 -17.79
N ILE A 354 67.94 -2.38 -17.11
CA ILE A 354 66.76 -2.47 -16.25
C ILE A 354 66.89 -1.62 -14.98
N GLU A 355 68.10 -1.53 -14.43
CA GLU A 355 68.41 -0.61 -13.33
C GLU A 355 68.19 0.85 -13.74
N ASN A 356 68.70 1.26 -14.91
CA ASN A 356 68.49 2.61 -15.45
C ASN A 356 67.01 2.93 -15.70
N LEU A 357 66.21 1.93 -16.07
CA LEU A 357 64.76 2.08 -16.24
C LEU A 357 64.01 2.26 -14.92
N LYS A 358 64.58 1.87 -13.78
CA LYS A 358 63.91 1.93 -12.46
C LYS A 358 63.41 3.33 -12.14
N SER A 359 64.27 4.34 -12.28
CA SER A 359 63.91 5.74 -11.97
C SER A 359 62.84 6.29 -12.91
N ILE A 360 62.91 5.92 -14.19
CA ILE A 360 61.95 6.32 -15.22
C ILE A 360 60.57 5.73 -14.91
N ILE A 361 60.51 4.43 -14.61
CA ILE A 361 59.29 3.72 -14.28
C ILE A 361 58.70 4.20 -12.96
N ASP A 362 59.51 4.36 -11.92
CA ASP A 362 59.07 4.85 -10.62
C ASP A 362 58.46 6.26 -10.72
N SER A 363 59.15 7.18 -11.40
CA SER A 363 58.63 8.52 -11.66
C SER A 363 57.31 8.48 -12.44
N PHE A 364 57.25 7.69 -13.52
CA PHE A 364 56.03 7.55 -14.33
C PHE A 364 54.85 7.01 -13.49
N VAL A 365 55.06 5.94 -12.73
CA VAL A 365 54.03 5.30 -11.89
C VAL A 365 53.55 6.25 -10.79
N LYS A 366 54.46 6.95 -10.11
CA LYS A 366 54.11 7.94 -9.08
C LYS A 366 53.29 9.10 -9.66
N GLN A 367 53.66 9.61 -10.84
CA GLN A 367 52.93 10.67 -11.51
C GLN A 367 51.53 10.22 -11.97
N THR A 368 51.39 9.00 -12.49
CA THR A 368 50.08 8.47 -12.90
C THR A 368 49.18 8.15 -11.69
N PHE A 369 49.72 7.69 -10.57
CA PHE A 369 48.92 7.21 -9.43
C PHE A 369 48.98 8.13 -8.20
N VAL A 370 49.39 9.38 -8.38
CA VAL A 370 49.44 10.38 -7.30
C VAL A 370 48.08 10.53 -6.60
N LYS A 371 48.12 10.87 -5.32
CA LYS A 371 46.93 11.03 -4.49
C LYS A 371 46.06 12.19 -4.98
N ASN A 372 44.81 11.91 -5.33
CA ASN A 372 43.80 12.93 -5.65
C ASN A 372 42.74 13.00 -4.54
N ARG A 373 42.38 14.22 -4.10
CA ARG A 373 41.35 14.45 -3.06
C ARG A 373 39.94 14.63 -3.61
N TYR A 374 39.81 14.95 -4.89
CA TYR A 374 38.55 15.37 -5.51
C TYR A 374 37.93 14.31 -6.43
N GLU A 375 38.70 13.28 -6.80
CA GLU A 375 38.26 12.18 -7.66
C GLU A 375 38.56 10.81 -7.05
N PHE A 376 38.16 9.74 -7.74
CA PHE A 376 38.53 8.37 -7.33
C PHE A 376 40.05 8.21 -7.32
N GLN A 377 40.60 7.67 -6.24
CA GLN A 377 41.99 7.24 -6.24
C GLN A 377 42.15 5.96 -7.08
N PRO A 378 42.95 5.94 -8.15
CA PRO A 378 43.12 4.77 -8.99
C PRO A 378 43.71 3.61 -8.20
N TYR A 379 43.19 2.41 -8.45
CA TYR A 379 43.69 1.20 -7.80
C TYR A 379 44.75 0.55 -8.69
N LEU A 380 46.02 0.93 -8.52
CA LEU A 380 47.13 0.19 -9.12
C LEU A 380 47.18 -1.21 -8.51
N ARG A 381 47.05 -2.24 -9.34
CA ARG A 381 47.18 -3.64 -8.92
C ARG A 381 48.60 -4.15 -9.09
N GLY A 382 49.32 -3.71 -10.12
CA GLY A 382 50.71 -4.10 -10.34
C GLY A 382 51.29 -3.52 -11.61
N ILE A 383 52.60 -3.72 -11.78
CA ILE A 383 53.36 -3.37 -12.98
C ILE A 383 53.99 -4.64 -13.57
N TYR A 384 53.95 -4.79 -14.89
CA TYR A 384 54.40 -6.02 -15.56
C TYR A 384 55.13 -5.70 -16.86
N PHE A 385 56.18 -6.44 -17.15
CA PHE A 385 57.02 -6.30 -18.32
C PHE A 385 56.69 -7.40 -19.33
N THR A 386 56.46 -7.03 -20.58
CA THR A 386 55.96 -7.94 -21.61
C THR A 386 56.59 -7.65 -22.97
N SER A 387 56.61 -8.68 -23.83
CA SER A 387 56.98 -8.57 -25.24
C SER A 387 56.00 -9.38 -26.09
N GLY A 388 55.38 -8.74 -27.08
CA GLY A 388 54.35 -9.35 -27.93
C GLY A 388 54.85 -9.96 -29.22
N THR A 389 56.01 -9.55 -29.74
CA THR A 389 56.59 -10.01 -31.02
C THR A 389 58.09 -9.75 -31.03
N GLN A 390 58.87 -10.70 -31.54
CA GLN A 390 60.28 -10.48 -31.97
C GLN A 390 60.42 -10.31 -33.49
N ASP A 391 59.38 -9.78 -34.18
CA ASP A 391 59.55 -9.34 -35.57
C ASP A 391 59.74 -7.83 -35.60
N GLY A 392 61.01 -7.47 -35.65
CA GLY A 392 61.46 -6.10 -35.82
C GLY A 392 62.89 -6.15 -36.32
N THR A 393 63.09 -6.21 -37.64
CA THR A 393 64.24 -5.50 -38.20
C THR A 393 64.24 -4.11 -37.56
N PRO A 394 65.33 -3.66 -36.91
CA PRO A 394 65.46 -2.26 -36.52
C PRO A 394 65.10 -1.46 -37.76
N ILE A 395 64.06 -0.64 -37.69
CA ILE A 395 63.57 0.02 -38.90
C ILE A 395 64.67 0.95 -39.38
N ASP A 396 65.26 0.45 -40.46
CA ASP A 396 66.10 0.99 -41.50
C ASP A 396 65.49 2.26 -42.15
N ARG A 397 64.99 3.21 -41.35
CA ARG A 397 64.55 4.54 -41.83
C ARG A 397 65.49 5.64 -41.40
N LEU A 398 66.09 5.53 -40.21
CA LEU A 398 67.16 6.44 -39.78
C LEU A 398 68.50 6.02 -40.36
N MET A 399 68.77 4.71 -40.42
CA MET A 399 69.99 4.21 -41.08
C MET A 399 69.90 4.35 -42.59
N SER A 400 68.76 4.12 -43.25
CA SER A 400 68.65 4.35 -44.70
C SER A 400 68.80 5.82 -45.11
N SER A 401 68.32 6.77 -44.29
CA SER A 401 68.46 8.21 -44.58
C SER A 401 69.86 8.74 -44.31
N VAL A 402 70.60 8.10 -43.38
CA VAL A 402 71.98 8.47 -43.06
C VAL A 402 72.96 7.73 -43.98
N SER A 403 72.71 6.47 -44.33
CA SER A 403 73.55 5.69 -45.25
C SER A 403 73.41 6.15 -46.71
N SER A 404 72.23 6.64 -47.12
CA SER A 404 72.04 7.23 -48.46
C SER A 404 72.80 8.55 -48.65
N ASN A 405 73.08 9.27 -47.55
CA ASN A 405 73.76 10.56 -47.59
C ASN A 405 75.29 10.45 -47.37
N PHE A 406 75.79 9.31 -46.85
CA PHE A 406 77.21 9.14 -46.49
C PHE A 406 77.93 7.96 -47.19
N GLY A 407 77.27 7.22 -48.09
CA GLY A 407 77.96 6.33 -49.04
C GLY A 407 78.62 5.06 -48.48
N PHE A 408 78.21 4.57 -47.31
CA PHE A 408 78.73 3.32 -46.75
C PHE A 408 78.06 2.08 -47.38
N GLY A 409 78.88 1.08 -47.74
CA GLY A 409 78.45 -0.19 -48.33
C GLY A 409 77.57 -1.02 -47.40
N ARG A 410 76.58 -1.70 -47.98
CA ARG A 410 75.67 -2.61 -47.27
C ARG A 410 76.42 -3.89 -46.85
N ASP A 411 76.77 -4.01 -45.57
CA ASP A 411 77.09 -5.32 -45.01
C ASP A 411 75.78 -6.09 -44.79
N ASN A 412 75.68 -7.24 -45.47
CA ASN A 412 74.55 -8.16 -45.38
C ASN A 412 74.48 -8.77 -43.97
N MET A 413 73.73 -8.15 -43.06
CA MET A 413 73.26 -8.84 -41.86
C MET A 413 72.20 -9.88 -42.26
N GLN A 414 72.49 -11.14 -41.98
CA GLN A 414 71.59 -12.28 -42.19
C GLN A 414 70.22 -12.00 -41.57
N GLN A 415 69.18 -11.99 -42.40
CA GLN A 415 67.79 -12.04 -41.95
C GLN A 415 67.53 -13.42 -41.33
N GLN A 416 67.47 -13.51 -40.00
CA GLN A 416 66.88 -14.66 -39.34
C GLN A 416 65.36 -14.53 -39.41
N HIS A 417 64.75 -15.24 -40.36
CA HIS A 417 63.31 -15.51 -40.35
C HIS A 417 63.01 -16.57 -39.28
N GLY A 418 62.71 -16.12 -38.06
CA GLY A 418 62.08 -16.94 -37.03
C GLY A 418 60.70 -16.38 -36.69
N GLN A 419 59.69 -17.24 -36.53
CA GLN A 419 58.39 -16.82 -35.99
C GLN A 419 58.62 -16.09 -34.65
N GLY A 420 58.17 -14.84 -34.55
CA GLY A 420 58.39 -14.01 -33.37
C GLY A 420 57.90 -14.69 -32.09
N LYS A 421 58.75 -14.75 -31.07
CA LYS A 421 58.44 -15.30 -29.74
C LYS A 421 57.81 -14.22 -28.86
N SER A 422 56.76 -14.56 -28.11
CA SER A 422 56.22 -13.73 -27.02
C SER A 422 56.91 -14.03 -25.69
N TYR A 423 57.02 -13.02 -24.83
CA TYR A 423 57.54 -13.16 -23.48
C TYR A 423 56.60 -12.51 -22.47
N PHE A 424 56.37 -13.23 -21.38
CA PHE A 424 55.72 -12.82 -20.15
C PHE A 424 54.26 -12.37 -20.27
N LEU A 425 53.53 -12.88 -21.29
CA LEU A 425 52.14 -12.51 -21.55
C LEU A 425 51.12 -13.54 -21.06
N GLY A 426 51.33 -14.84 -21.31
CA GLY A 426 50.32 -15.88 -21.10
C GLY A 426 49.82 -15.98 -19.66
N ASN A 427 50.72 -16.20 -18.69
CA ASN A 427 50.32 -16.34 -17.29
C ASN A 427 49.96 -14.99 -16.66
N LEU A 428 50.42 -13.87 -17.21
CA LEU A 428 49.97 -12.55 -16.76
C LEU A 428 48.44 -12.42 -16.89
N PHE A 429 47.88 -12.84 -18.02
CA PHE A 429 46.43 -12.84 -18.19
C PHE A 429 45.74 -13.94 -17.35
N ARG A 430 46.17 -15.20 -17.50
CA ARG A 430 45.50 -16.37 -16.91
C ARG A 430 45.64 -16.50 -15.40
N GLU A 431 46.80 -16.18 -14.84
CA GLU A 431 47.11 -16.42 -13.42
C GLU A 431 47.00 -15.16 -12.56
N VAL A 432 47.10 -13.96 -13.16
CA VAL A 432 47.08 -12.69 -12.41
C VAL A 432 45.84 -11.87 -12.73
N ILE A 433 45.62 -11.48 -13.99
CA ILE A 433 44.57 -10.51 -14.32
C ILE A 433 43.16 -11.11 -14.17
N PHE A 434 42.89 -12.29 -14.74
CA PHE A 434 41.54 -12.89 -14.77
C PHE A 434 41.07 -13.47 -13.44
N PRO A 435 41.91 -14.19 -12.67
CA PRO A 435 41.50 -14.72 -11.35
C PRO A 435 41.11 -13.62 -10.37
N GLU A 436 41.67 -12.42 -10.55
CA GLU A 436 41.42 -11.24 -9.72
C GLU A 436 40.17 -10.44 -10.12
N SER A 437 39.31 -10.99 -10.97
CA SER A 437 38.10 -10.34 -11.45
C SER A 437 37.12 -9.85 -10.37
N GLU A 438 37.22 -10.36 -9.14
CA GLU A 438 36.40 -9.95 -8.01
C GLU A 438 36.92 -8.73 -7.23
N LEU A 439 38.15 -8.28 -7.52
CA LEU A 439 38.75 -7.09 -6.87
C LEU A 439 38.02 -5.78 -7.21
N VAL A 440 37.16 -5.78 -8.22
CA VAL A 440 36.36 -4.61 -8.59
C VAL A 440 35.27 -4.30 -7.56
N GLY A 441 35.23 -3.03 -7.12
CA GLY A 441 34.15 -2.53 -6.29
C GLY A 441 32.82 -2.50 -7.05
N SER A 442 31.72 -2.86 -6.39
CA SER A 442 30.38 -2.72 -6.96
C SER A 442 29.88 -1.27 -6.87
N ASN A 443 28.92 -0.90 -7.72
CA ASN A 443 28.31 0.43 -7.68
C ASN A 443 27.59 0.67 -6.33
N ARG A 444 28.23 1.46 -5.45
CA ARG A 444 27.78 1.72 -4.07
C ARG A 444 26.36 2.29 -3.97
N ARG A 445 25.95 3.13 -4.92
CA ARG A 445 24.60 3.74 -4.92
C ARG A 445 23.52 2.69 -5.16
N PHE A 446 23.75 1.82 -6.14
CA PHE A 446 22.82 0.75 -6.47
C PHE A 446 22.70 -0.28 -5.34
N GLU A 447 23.81 -0.65 -4.70
CA GLU A 447 23.77 -1.53 -3.52
C GLU A 447 23.17 -0.88 -2.29
N ALA A 448 23.37 0.43 -2.08
CA ALA A 448 22.71 1.15 -1.00
C ALA A 448 21.19 1.16 -1.18
N LEU A 449 20.70 1.41 -2.41
CA LEU A 449 19.26 1.36 -2.73
C LEU A 449 18.65 -0.03 -2.44
N ILE A 450 19.33 -1.11 -2.84
CA ILE A 450 18.88 -2.49 -2.55
C ILE A 450 18.88 -2.77 -1.04
N ARG A 451 19.91 -2.34 -0.31
CA ARG A 451 19.98 -2.55 1.14
C ARG A 451 18.88 -1.78 1.88
N TRP A 452 18.62 -0.54 1.47
CA TRP A 452 17.56 0.27 2.06
C TRP A 452 16.16 -0.27 1.73
N SER A 453 15.91 -0.73 0.50
CA SER A 453 14.62 -1.34 0.15
C SER A 453 14.35 -2.62 0.97
N GLN A 454 15.37 -3.45 1.17
CA GLN A 454 15.26 -4.63 2.03
C GLN A 454 14.98 -4.26 3.49
N ARG A 455 15.67 -3.23 4.03
CA ARG A 455 15.42 -2.74 5.40
C ARG A 455 13.99 -2.23 5.56
N PHE A 456 13.49 -1.41 4.64
CA PHE A 456 12.11 -0.94 4.68
C PHE A 456 11.10 -2.10 4.61
N ALA A 457 11.35 -3.11 3.78
CA ALA A 457 10.50 -4.30 3.70
C ALA A 457 10.48 -5.08 5.03
N TYR A 458 11.63 -5.31 5.66
CA TYR A 458 11.70 -6.02 6.95
C TYR A 458 11.08 -5.23 8.09
N THR A 459 11.35 -3.92 8.17
CA THR A 459 10.75 -3.06 9.19
C THR A 459 9.23 -2.98 9.01
N GLY A 460 8.74 -2.83 7.78
CA GLY A 460 7.30 -2.84 7.49
C GLY A 460 6.63 -4.15 7.89
N LEU A 461 7.26 -5.30 7.61
CA LEU A 461 6.75 -6.61 8.02
C LEU A 461 6.72 -6.76 9.55
N ALA A 462 7.76 -6.29 10.24
CA ALA A 462 7.84 -6.34 11.70
C ALA A 462 6.73 -5.50 12.35
N VAL A 463 6.56 -4.24 11.91
CA VAL A 463 5.50 -3.34 12.40
C VAL A 463 4.12 -3.94 12.14
N PHE A 464 3.88 -4.49 10.95
CA PHE A 464 2.62 -5.14 10.62
C PHE A 464 2.33 -6.34 11.52
N THR A 465 3.34 -7.19 11.76
CA THR A 465 3.20 -8.38 12.61
C THR A 465 2.89 -7.99 14.06
N VAL A 466 3.59 -6.98 14.59
CA VAL A 466 3.33 -6.45 15.95
C VAL A 466 1.92 -5.85 16.03
N GLY A 467 1.50 -5.06 15.03
CA GLY A 467 0.15 -4.49 14.98
C GLY A 467 -0.93 -5.57 14.99
N LEU A 468 -0.77 -6.63 14.18
CA LEU A 468 -1.71 -7.74 14.11
C LEU A 468 -1.81 -8.49 15.44
N LEU A 469 -0.68 -8.77 16.09
CA LEU A 469 -0.64 -9.41 17.41
C LEU A 469 -1.31 -8.57 18.49
N SER A 470 -1.09 -7.26 18.50
CA SER A 470 -1.72 -6.35 19.48
C SER A 470 -3.24 -6.29 19.32
N VAL A 471 -3.74 -6.20 18.08
CA VAL A 471 -5.18 -6.21 17.79
C VAL A 471 -5.81 -7.54 18.19
N TRP A 472 -5.14 -8.65 17.88
CA TRP A 472 -5.63 -9.99 18.25
C TRP A 472 -5.66 -10.19 19.77
N ALA A 473 -4.61 -9.75 20.49
CA ALA A 473 -4.57 -9.81 21.95
C ALA A 473 -5.70 -8.99 22.60
N GLY A 474 -5.96 -7.77 22.10
CA GLY A 474 -7.06 -6.92 22.57
C GLY A 474 -8.43 -7.57 22.38
N SER A 475 -8.66 -8.23 21.24
CA SER A 475 -9.91 -8.96 20.97
C SER A 475 -10.14 -10.13 21.93
N VAL A 476 -9.11 -10.92 22.23
CA VAL A 476 -9.22 -12.02 23.20
C VAL A 476 -9.55 -11.51 24.60
N THR A 477 -8.93 -10.41 25.03
CA THR A 477 -9.21 -9.84 26.37
C THR A 477 -10.62 -9.30 26.49
N GLN A 478 -11.11 -8.60 25.45
CA GLN A 478 -12.48 -8.07 25.46
C GLN A 478 -13.53 -9.18 25.47
N HIS A 479 -13.31 -10.23 24.67
CA HIS A 479 -14.23 -11.37 24.64
C HIS A 479 -14.37 -12.04 26.01
N LYS A 480 -13.27 -12.20 26.75
CA LYS A 480 -13.30 -12.72 28.12
C LYS A 480 -14.09 -11.81 29.07
N MET A 481 -13.96 -10.49 28.93
CA MET A 481 -14.70 -9.54 29.76
C MET A 481 -16.21 -9.61 29.50
N PHE A 482 -16.62 -9.64 28.23
CA PHE A 482 -18.03 -9.77 27.87
C PHE A 482 -18.64 -11.09 28.34
N MET A 483 -17.89 -12.20 28.23
CA MET A 483 -18.41 -13.49 28.69
C MET A 483 -18.59 -13.51 30.21
N SER A 484 -17.64 -12.90 30.95
CA SER A 484 -17.77 -12.72 32.40
C SER A 484 -18.95 -11.82 32.77
N GLU A 485 -19.27 -10.81 31.96
CA GLU A 485 -20.40 -9.92 32.19
C GLU A 485 -21.74 -10.65 31.96
N VAL A 486 -21.87 -11.41 30.87
CA VAL A 486 -23.04 -12.27 30.62
C VAL A 486 -23.22 -13.29 31.74
N GLU A 487 -22.14 -13.95 32.18
CA GLU A 487 -22.18 -14.89 33.31
C GLU A 487 -22.70 -14.23 34.58
N SER A 488 -22.30 -12.98 34.85
CA SER A 488 -22.78 -12.21 36.00
C SER A 488 -24.28 -11.90 35.93
N TYR A 489 -24.79 -11.51 34.76
CA TYR A 489 -26.23 -11.25 34.58
C TYR A 489 -27.07 -12.54 34.64
N ILE A 490 -26.54 -13.66 34.14
CA ILE A 490 -27.19 -14.97 34.29
C ILE A 490 -27.24 -15.37 35.78
N ALA A 491 -26.19 -15.11 36.55
CA ALA A 491 -26.18 -15.35 38.00
C ALA A 491 -27.22 -14.46 38.73
N GLU A 492 -27.33 -13.18 38.36
CA GLU A 492 -28.34 -12.25 38.87
C GLU A 492 -29.76 -12.73 38.55
N PHE A 493 -30.03 -13.12 37.29
CA PHE A 493 -31.31 -13.72 36.89
C PHE A 493 -31.66 -14.93 37.74
N ASN A 494 -30.73 -15.87 37.91
CA ASN A 494 -30.97 -17.09 38.71
C ASN A 494 -31.24 -16.78 40.19
N ALA A 495 -30.60 -15.75 40.75
CA ALA A 495 -30.83 -15.34 42.13
C ALA A 495 -32.21 -14.68 42.32
N GLU A 496 -32.59 -13.77 41.42
CA GLU A 496 -33.87 -13.06 41.49
C GLU A 496 -35.05 -13.98 41.12
N ASN A 497 -34.88 -14.87 40.13
CA ASN A 497 -35.93 -15.83 39.75
C ASN A 497 -36.27 -16.79 40.91
N LYS A 498 -35.28 -17.19 41.73
CA LYS A 498 -35.52 -18.00 42.94
C LYS A 498 -36.32 -17.26 44.01
N ARG A 499 -36.22 -15.92 44.05
CA ARG A 499 -36.96 -15.06 44.99
C ARG A 499 -38.37 -14.74 44.50
N LEU A 500 -38.65 -14.96 43.22
CA LEU A 500 -39.92 -14.65 42.60
C LEU A 500 -41.05 -15.56 43.11
N SER A 501 -42.04 -14.97 43.78
CA SER A 501 -43.27 -15.70 44.12
C SER A 501 -44.24 -15.69 42.94
N LEU A 502 -44.59 -16.88 42.45
CA LEU A 502 -45.59 -17.07 41.38
C LEU A 502 -47.00 -16.58 41.78
N TRP A 503 -47.27 -16.47 43.08
CA TRP A 503 -48.55 -15.97 43.60
C TRP A 503 -48.64 -14.43 43.61
N ASN A 504 -47.51 -13.73 43.53
CA ASN A 504 -47.50 -12.28 43.45
C ASN A 504 -47.79 -11.84 42.00
N LYS A 505 -48.96 -11.23 41.82
CA LYS A 505 -49.49 -10.79 40.53
C LYS A 505 -49.06 -9.38 40.13
N ASP A 506 -48.26 -8.71 40.96
CA ASP A 506 -47.73 -7.38 40.64
C ASP A 506 -46.70 -7.48 39.52
N VAL A 507 -46.90 -6.67 38.48
CA VAL A 507 -46.03 -6.60 37.30
C VAL A 507 -44.63 -6.06 37.64
N ARG A 508 -44.49 -5.28 38.72
CA ARG A 508 -43.20 -4.68 39.14
C ARG A 508 -42.21 -5.71 39.69
N VAL A 509 -42.70 -6.87 40.15
CA VAL A 509 -41.88 -7.85 40.86
C VAL A 509 -40.99 -8.66 39.92
N VAL A 510 -41.35 -8.75 38.65
CA VAL A 510 -40.53 -9.44 37.63
C VAL A 510 -39.44 -8.57 37.02
N LEU A 511 -39.43 -7.26 37.30
CA LEU A 511 -38.46 -6.32 36.72
C LEU A 511 -37.00 -6.72 36.99
N PRO A 512 -36.57 -7.02 38.24
CA PRO A 512 -35.17 -7.40 38.48
C PRO A 512 -34.74 -8.62 37.66
N THR A 513 -35.62 -9.62 37.57
CA THR A 513 -35.40 -10.85 36.81
C THR A 513 -35.29 -10.57 35.30
N LEU A 514 -36.22 -9.79 34.73
CA LEU A 514 -36.23 -9.48 33.30
C LEU A 514 -35.11 -8.50 32.90
N ASN A 515 -34.78 -7.53 33.76
CA ASN A 515 -33.67 -6.60 33.55
C ASN A 515 -32.33 -7.34 33.43
N ALA A 516 -32.09 -8.36 34.25
CA ALA A 516 -30.86 -9.15 34.18
C ALA A 516 -30.72 -9.86 32.81
N LEU A 517 -31.79 -10.49 32.31
CA LEU A 517 -31.76 -11.12 30.99
C LEU A 517 -31.73 -10.12 29.83
N ALA A 518 -32.42 -8.98 29.96
CA ALA A 518 -32.36 -7.91 28.98
C ALA A 518 -30.92 -7.40 28.84
N LYS A 519 -30.24 -7.12 29.96
CA LYS A 519 -28.82 -6.74 29.97
C LYS A 519 -27.93 -7.82 29.35
N ALA A 520 -28.12 -9.10 29.72
CA ALA A 520 -27.38 -10.20 29.12
C ALA A 520 -27.55 -10.29 27.60
N SER A 521 -28.76 -10.04 27.10
CA SER A 521 -29.07 -10.06 25.67
C SER A 521 -28.47 -8.91 24.87
N ILE A 522 -28.01 -7.83 25.53
CA ILE A 522 -27.43 -6.66 24.85
C ILE A 522 -25.91 -6.53 24.99
N VAL A 523 -25.25 -7.34 25.85
CA VAL A 523 -23.78 -7.30 26.02
C VAL A 523 -23.06 -7.53 24.69
N TYR A 524 -23.60 -8.43 23.86
CA TYR A 524 -23.04 -8.75 22.55
C TYR A 524 -23.80 -8.12 21.37
N ASP A 525 -25.00 -7.56 21.61
CA ASP A 525 -25.90 -6.93 20.62
C ASP A 525 -25.68 -5.42 20.47
N GLN A 526 -24.68 -4.83 21.16
CA GLN A 526 -24.25 -3.47 20.85
C GLN A 526 -23.70 -3.43 19.43
N GLU A 527 -24.58 -3.02 18.50
CA GLU A 527 -24.38 -2.80 17.06
C GLU A 527 -22.94 -2.98 16.60
N GLU A 528 -22.68 -4.13 15.98
CA GLU A 528 -21.46 -4.47 15.24
C GLU A 528 -20.17 -3.95 15.88
N HIS A 529 -19.59 -4.65 16.86
CA HIS A 529 -18.16 -4.49 17.14
C HIS A 529 -17.35 -5.09 15.97
N PRO A 530 -16.95 -4.30 14.94
CA PRO A 530 -16.53 -4.87 13.65
C PRO A 530 -15.17 -5.56 13.77
N TRP A 531 -14.39 -5.14 14.76
CA TRP A 531 -13.10 -5.70 15.11
C TRP A 531 -13.22 -7.04 15.84
N MET A 532 -14.32 -7.29 16.56
CA MET A 532 -14.56 -8.54 17.31
C MET A 532 -15.15 -9.64 16.41
N SER A 533 -16.12 -9.29 15.56
CA SER A 533 -16.74 -10.24 14.61
C SER A 533 -15.80 -10.63 13.46
N GLY A 534 -14.94 -9.71 13.03
CA GLY A 534 -14.01 -9.93 11.91
C GLY A 534 -12.88 -10.92 12.19
N LEU A 535 -12.49 -11.14 13.45
CA LEU A 535 -11.33 -11.98 13.83
C LEU A 535 -11.68 -13.44 14.18
N GLY A 536 -12.95 -13.84 14.06
CA GLY A 536 -13.38 -15.22 14.30
C GLY A 536 -13.40 -15.65 15.77
N LEU A 537 -13.34 -14.69 16.70
CA LEU A 537 -13.43 -14.91 18.15
C LEU A 537 -14.83 -14.62 18.72
N TYR A 538 -15.78 -14.29 17.84
CA TYR A 538 -17.17 -14.04 18.20
C TYR A 538 -17.97 -15.35 18.17
N ASP A 539 -18.60 -15.69 19.29
CA ASP A 539 -19.53 -16.82 19.38
C ASP A 539 -20.96 -16.30 19.41
N GLY A 540 -21.57 -16.18 18.23
CA GLY A 540 -22.96 -15.71 18.08
C GLY A 540 -24.01 -16.64 18.72
N ASN A 541 -23.61 -17.83 19.18
CA ASN A 541 -24.52 -18.73 19.87
C ASN A 541 -24.89 -18.21 21.27
N VAL A 542 -23.98 -17.50 21.95
CA VAL A 542 -24.26 -16.97 23.30
C VAL A 542 -25.27 -15.83 23.24
N ASP A 543 -25.09 -14.91 22.30
CA ASP A 543 -26.01 -13.79 22.07
C ASP A 543 -27.41 -14.26 21.71
N THR A 544 -27.52 -15.13 20.69
CA THR A 544 -28.79 -15.72 20.29
C THR A 544 -29.46 -16.51 21.42
N SER A 545 -28.69 -17.23 22.24
CA SER A 545 -29.21 -17.95 23.40
C SER A 545 -29.70 -17.01 24.51
N ALA A 546 -28.97 -15.93 24.82
CA ALA A 546 -29.36 -14.94 25.81
C ALA A 546 -30.64 -14.19 25.38
N ASN A 547 -30.72 -13.78 24.11
CA ASN A 547 -31.90 -13.17 23.53
C ASN A 547 -33.11 -14.13 23.54
N ASN A 548 -32.92 -15.39 23.15
CA ASN A 548 -34.00 -16.39 23.20
C ASN A 548 -34.48 -16.64 24.63
N ALA A 549 -33.58 -16.69 25.61
CA ALA A 549 -33.93 -16.83 27.02
C ALA A 549 -34.73 -15.62 27.53
N TYR A 550 -34.31 -14.40 27.21
CA TYR A 550 -35.05 -13.18 27.54
C TYR A 550 -36.46 -13.18 26.93
N LYS A 551 -36.59 -13.48 25.63
CA LYS A 551 -37.88 -13.57 24.92
C LYS A 551 -38.79 -14.63 25.52
N ALA A 552 -38.25 -15.79 25.92
CA ALA A 552 -39.01 -16.83 26.59
C ALA A 552 -39.55 -16.36 27.95
N GLN A 553 -38.71 -15.68 28.75
CA GLN A 553 -39.11 -15.18 30.06
C GLN A 553 -40.09 -13.99 30.00
N LEU A 554 -40.06 -13.18 28.94
CA LEU A 554 -41.12 -12.20 28.67
C LEU A 554 -42.49 -12.89 28.50
N LYS A 555 -42.55 -14.01 27.76
CA LYS A 555 -43.80 -14.76 27.59
C LYS A 555 -44.23 -15.50 28.86
N GLU A 556 -43.29 -16.07 29.60
CA GLU A 556 -43.58 -16.90 30.78
C GLU A 556 -43.91 -16.07 32.03
N LEU A 557 -43.16 -14.98 32.28
CA LEU A 557 -43.27 -14.20 33.51
C LEU A 557 -44.01 -12.88 33.33
N PHE A 558 -43.82 -12.19 32.21
CA PHE A 558 -44.34 -10.83 32.01
C PHE A 558 -45.76 -10.82 31.44
N LEU A 559 -46.00 -11.54 30.34
CA LEU A 559 -47.29 -11.59 29.66
C LEU A 559 -48.47 -11.97 30.60
N PRO A 560 -48.40 -13.00 31.45
CA PRO A 560 -49.50 -13.34 32.35
C PRO A 560 -49.81 -12.22 33.37
N ARG A 561 -48.79 -11.46 33.80
CA ARG A 561 -48.95 -10.34 34.72
C ARG A 561 -49.52 -9.10 34.04
N ILE A 562 -49.17 -8.87 32.78
CA ILE A 562 -49.78 -7.84 31.92
C ILE A 562 -51.27 -8.11 31.73
N ILE A 563 -51.64 -9.36 31.42
CA ILE A 563 -53.04 -9.78 31.29
C ILE A 563 -53.77 -9.63 32.63
N ASN A 564 -53.18 -10.09 33.73
CA ASN A 564 -53.82 -9.95 35.04
C ASN A 564 -53.94 -8.49 35.50
N TYR A 565 -52.98 -7.62 35.16
CA TYR A 565 -53.06 -6.19 35.43
C TYR A 565 -54.29 -5.56 34.76
N LEU A 566 -54.56 -5.92 33.51
CA LEU A 566 -55.78 -5.52 32.80
C LEU A 566 -57.04 -6.06 33.49
N GLU A 567 -57.07 -7.32 33.93
CA GLU A 567 -58.20 -7.88 34.68
C GLU A 567 -58.47 -7.10 35.98
N GLN A 568 -57.43 -6.71 36.71
CA GLN A 568 -57.56 -5.90 37.93
C GLN A 568 -58.13 -4.52 37.64
N GLN A 569 -57.71 -3.87 36.55
CA GLN A 569 -58.28 -2.57 36.14
C GLN A 569 -59.73 -2.71 35.68
N ILE A 570 -60.08 -3.78 34.95
CA ILE A 570 -61.46 -4.10 34.58
C ILE A 570 -62.33 -4.29 35.84
N ALA A 571 -61.81 -4.98 36.86
CA ALA A 571 -62.54 -5.25 38.10
C ALA A 571 -62.85 -3.99 38.93
N LYS A 572 -62.03 -2.93 38.82
CA LYS A 572 -62.30 -1.63 39.44
C LYS A 572 -63.50 -0.90 38.82
N GLY A 573 -63.98 -1.34 37.65
CA GLY A 573 -65.22 -0.89 37.03
C GLY A 573 -65.16 0.56 36.50
N HIS A 574 -66.34 1.17 36.34
CA HIS A 574 -66.52 2.52 35.76
C HIS A 574 -66.18 3.68 36.73
N SER A 575 -65.70 3.41 37.95
CA SER A 575 -65.56 4.41 39.02
C SER A 575 -64.39 5.41 38.82
N GLY A 576 -63.99 5.68 37.57
CA GLY A 576 -62.99 6.70 37.23
C GLY A 576 -62.16 6.45 35.96
N GLY A 577 -62.63 5.65 34.99
CA GLY A 577 -61.87 5.31 33.78
C GLY A 577 -62.68 4.75 32.61
N ASP A 578 -61.96 4.52 31.51
CA ASP A 578 -62.46 4.01 30.22
C ASP A 578 -62.49 2.47 30.22
N LEU A 579 -63.57 1.90 30.78
CA LEU A 579 -63.77 0.44 30.84
C LEU A 579 -63.75 -0.19 29.45
N TYR A 580 -64.24 0.54 28.44
CA TYR A 580 -64.29 0.06 27.07
C TYR A 580 -62.88 -0.11 26.50
N ASN A 581 -62.04 0.92 26.54
CA ASN A 581 -60.68 0.83 26.02
C ASN A 581 -59.82 -0.17 26.81
N THR A 582 -60.00 -0.24 28.12
CA THR A 582 -59.32 -1.26 28.95
C THR A 582 -59.71 -2.68 28.53
N PHE A 583 -61.01 -2.92 28.30
CA PHE A 583 -61.50 -4.22 27.86
C PHE A 583 -61.10 -4.55 26.41
N ARG A 584 -61.05 -3.54 25.54
CA ARG A 584 -60.54 -3.66 24.17
C ARG A 584 -59.08 -4.10 24.18
N THR A 585 -58.21 -3.42 24.92
CA THR A 585 -56.80 -3.78 25.11
C THR A 585 -56.64 -5.20 25.65
N TYR A 586 -57.47 -5.59 26.63
CA TYR A 586 -57.48 -6.95 27.18
C TYR A 586 -57.82 -8.02 26.13
N LEU A 587 -58.82 -7.79 25.28
CA LEU A 587 -59.19 -8.76 24.24
C LEU A 587 -58.16 -8.88 23.10
N MET A 588 -57.34 -7.85 22.85
CA MET A 588 -56.27 -7.91 21.85
C MET A 588 -55.27 -9.04 22.14
N PHE A 589 -55.02 -9.36 23.40
CA PHE A 589 -54.14 -10.48 23.78
C PHE A 589 -54.71 -11.86 23.45
N ASN A 590 -56.03 -12.00 23.27
CA ASN A 590 -56.64 -13.24 22.74
C ASN A 590 -56.81 -13.20 21.24
N LYS A 591 -57.30 -12.07 20.70
CA LYS A 591 -57.51 -11.86 19.28
C LYS A 591 -56.37 -11.02 18.69
N THR A 592 -55.19 -11.62 18.63
CA THR A 592 -53.95 -10.94 18.21
C THR A 592 -54.02 -10.34 16.81
N ALA A 593 -54.88 -10.85 15.92
CA ALA A 593 -55.15 -10.25 14.61
C ALA A 593 -55.69 -8.79 14.68
N TYR A 594 -56.32 -8.41 15.79
CA TYR A 594 -56.79 -7.04 16.05
C TYR A 594 -55.86 -6.26 16.98
N MET A 595 -54.70 -6.80 17.34
CA MET A 595 -53.76 -6.14 18.24
C MET A 595 -53.08 -4.95 17.54
N ASP A 596 -53.39 -3.75 18.05
CA ASP A 596 -52.67 -2.54 17.70
C ASP A 596 -51.65 -2.26 18.81
N LYS A 597 -50.37 -2.47 18.50
CA LYS A 597 -49.28 -2.31 19.47
C LYS A 597 -49.21 -0.90 20.06
N SER A 598 -49.51 0.13 19.26
CA SER A 598 -49.47 1.53 19.71
C SER A 598 -50.55 1.80 20.76
N ILE A 599 -51.77 1.31 20.51
CA ILE A 599 -52.90 1.44 21.44
C ILE A 599 -52.63 0.70 22.75
N VAL A 600 -52.07 -0.51 22.68
CA VAL A 600 -51.70 -1.27 23.87
C VAL A 600 -50.64 -0.51 24.69
N LEU A 601 -49.58 -0.04 24.03
CA LEU A 601 -48.50 0.70 24.66
C LEU A 601 -48.98 2.00 25.32
N ASP A 602 -49.72 2.83 24.58
CA ASP A 602 -50.26 4.11 25.07
C ASP A 602 -51.19 3.91 26.28
N TRP A 603 -52.01 2.86 26.25
CA TRP A 603 -52.88 2.52 27.38
C TRP A 603 -52.07 2.23 28.64
N PHE A 604 -51.04 1.37 28.55
CA PHE A 604 -50.20 1.02 29.69
C PHE A 604 -49.38 2.21 30.20
N ILE A 605 -48.75 2.99 29.31
CA ILE A 605 -47.97 4.18 29.69
C ILE A 605 -48.87 5.20 30.42
N THR A 606 -50.06 5.45 29.88
CA THR A 606 -51.02 6.39 30.49
C THR A 606 -51.47 5.89 31.87
N ASP A 607 -51.83 4.62 31.99
CA ASP A 607 -52.28 4.03 33.25
C ASP A 607 -51.17 3.98 34.30
N TRP A 608 -49.95 3.55 33.94
CA TRP A 608 -48.80 3.53 34.84
C TRP A 608 -48.40 4.93 35.28
N THR A 609 -48.49 5.93 34.41
CA THR A 609 -48.24 7.34 34.79
C THR A 609 -49.22 7.82 35.85
N LYS A 610 -50.49 7.40 35.76
CA LYS A 610 -51.52 7.74 36.74
C LYS A 610 -51.38 6.96 38.05
N ASN A 611 -51.11 5.66 37.98
CA ASN A 611 -51.20 4.73 39.11
C ASN A 611 -49.87 4.43 39.80
N MET A 612 -48.73 4.75 39.19
CA MET A 612 -47.37 4.50 39.72
C MET A 612 -46.59 5.81 39.89
N GLN A 613 -47.21 6.79 40.54
CA GLN A 613 -46.57 8.09 40.81
C GLN A 613 -45.36 7.92 41.75
N GLY A 614 -44.22 8.50 41.38
CA GLY A 614 -42.97 8.38 42.14
C GLY A 614 -42.07 7.21 41.74
N GLU A 615 -42.50 6.31 40.86
CA GLU A 615 -41.72 5.13 40.41
C GLU A 615 -41.23 5.27 38.96
N ALA A 616 -40.58 6.39 38.62
CA ALA A 616 -40.18 6.69 37.24
C ALA A 616 -39.28 5.61 36.59
N SER A 617 -38.25 5.13 37.31
CA SER A 617 -37.33 4.08 36.79
C SER A 617 -38.08 2.81 36.41
N LYS A 618 -38.94 2.32 37.30
CA LYS A 618 -39.71 1.09 37.04
C LYS A 618 -40.70 1.25 35.90
N ARG A 619 -41.30 2.43 35.72
CA ARG A 619 -42.17 2.69 34.56
C ARG A 619 -41.40 2.57 33.25
N GLN A 620 -40.20 3.13 33.19
CA GLN A 620 -39.34 3.04 32.02
C GLN A 620 -38.90 1.60 31.74
N GLU A 621 -38.53 0.84 32.77
CA GLU A 621 -38.18 -0.59 32.63
C GLU A 621 -39.39 -1.43 32.14
N LEU A 622 -40.57 -1.19 32.71
CA LEU A 622 -41.81 -1.85 32.28
C LEU A 622 -42.18 -1.51 30.83
N GLU A 623 -42.00 -0.26 30.43
CA GLU A 623 -42.21 0.20 29.05
C GLU A 623 -41.26 -0.51 28.08
N GLN A 624 -39.96 -0.58 28.40
CA GLN A 624 -38.97 -1.29 27.59
C GLN A 624 -39.31 -2.77 27.43
N HIS A 625 -39.69 -3.45 28.51
CA HIS A 625 -40.12 -4.85 28.45
C HIS A 625 -41.44 -5.03 27.70
N LEU A 626 -42.36 -4.07 27.78
CA LEU A 626 -43.63 -4.11 27.04
C LEU A 626 -43.41 -3.95 25.54
N ILE A 627 -42.55 -3.03 25.13
CA ILE A 627 -42.14 -2.89 23.72
C ILE A 627 -41.52 -4.20 23.23
N ALA A 628 -40.54 -4.74 23.98
CA ALA A 628 -39.88 -5.99 23.64
C ALA A 628 -40.87 -7.18 23.57
N LEU A 629 -41.86 -7.24 24.47
CA LEU A 629 -42.91 -8.25 24.47
C LEU A 629 -43.81 -8.13 23.23
N LEU A 630 -44.26 -6.92 22.89
CA LEU A 630 -45.15 -6.66 21.76
C LEU A 630 -44.48 -6.94 20.41
N ASP A 631 -43.15 -6.93 20.35
CA ASP A 631 -42.39 -7.33 19.16
C ASP A 631 -42.29 -8.84 18.97
N LEU A 632 -42.69 -9.64 19.97
CA LEU A 632 -42.78 -11.09 19.83
C LEU A 632 -44.09 -11.50 19.17
N ASP A 633 -44.07 -12.65 18.49
CA ASP A 633 -45.31 -13.35 18.15
C ASP A 633 -45.89 -13.99 19.41
N LEU A 634 -46.91 -13.36 19.99
CA LEU A 634 -47.48 -13.75 21.29
C LEU A 634 -48.42 -14.97 21.21
N GLY A 635 -49.01 -15.25 20.04
CA GLY A 635 -50.12 -16.18 19.93
C GLY A 635 -51.37 -15.73 20.72
N ALA A 636 -52.48 -16.45 20.57
CA ALA A 636 -53.72 -16.16 21.29
C ALA A 636 -53.59 -16.57 22.77
N SER A 637 -53.66 -15.61 23.69
CA SER A 637 -53.64 -15.87 25.13
C SER A 637 -55.01 -16.33 25.64
N GLU A 638 -55.03 -17.24 26.61
CA GLU A 638 -56.25 -17.64 27.31
C GLU A 638 -56.68 -16.56 28.30
N LEU A 639 -57.84 -15.94 28.04
CA LEU A 639 -58.41 -14.92 28.90
C LEU A 639 -59.47 -15.51 29.83
N ASN A 640 -59.65 -14.89 31.00
CA ASN A 640 -60.67 -15.30 31.94
C ASN A 640 -62.09 -15.09 31.38
N SER A 641 -62.75 -16.20 31.02
CA SER A 641 -64.08 -16.20 30.41
C SER A 641 -65.17 -15.55 31.30
N ARG A 642 -65.00 -15.53 32.62
CA ARG A 642 -65.92 -14.84 33.54
C ARG A 642 -65.78 -13.33 33.38
N VAL A 643 -64.56 -12.82 33.37
CA VAL A 643 -64.28 -11.38 33.17
C VAL A 643 -64.81 -10.93 31.80
N VAL A 644 -64.53 -11.70 30.74
CA VAL A 644 -65.01 -11.40 29.38
C VAL A 644 -66.53 -11.28 29.33
N ARG A 645 -67.25 -12.29 29.83
CA ARG A 645 -68.72 -12.28 29.80
C ARG A 645 -69.34 -11.18 30.67
N GLN A 646 -68.83 -10.99 31.89
CA GLN A 646 -69.34 -9.97 32.82
C GLN A 646 -69.11 -8.55 32.29
N THR A 647 -67.94 -8.28 31.72
CA THR A 647 -67.60 -6.96 31.17
C THR A 647 -68.41 -6.68 29.92
N ARG A 648 -68.57 -7.64 29.00
CA ARG A 648 -69.47 -7.50 27.83
C ARG A 648 -70.90 -7.20 28.26
N ALA A 649 -71.45 -7.96 29.19
CA ALA A 649 -72.79 -7.72 29.72
C ALA A 649 -72.95 -6.32 30.32
N THR A 650 -71.91 -5.82 31.01
CA THR A 650 -71.89 -4.47 31.56
C THR A 650 -71.83 -3.39 30.48
N LEU A 651 -70.96 -3.56 29.48
CA LEU A 651 -70.82 -2.61 28.37
C LEU A 651 -72.11 -2.53 27.53
N LEU A 652 -72.78 -3.67 27.30
CA LEU A 652 -74.03 -3.76 26.53
C LEU A 652 -75.24 -3.10 27.22
N ARG A 653 -75.18 -2.80 28.52
CA ARG A 653 -76.25 -2.07 29.24
C ARG A 653 -76.37 -0.62 28.81
N VAL A 654 -75.28 0.00 28.34
CA VAL A 654 -75.33 1.37 27.82
C VAL A 654 -75.68 1.32 26.33
N PRO A 655 -76.79 1.94 25.90
CA PRO A 655 -77.17 1.95 24.49
C PRO A 655 -76.07 2.51 23.58
N VAL A 656 -75.92 1.95 22.38
CA VAL A 656 -74.84 2.28 21.43
C VAL A 656 -74.69 3.79 21.25
N HIS A 657 -75.78 4.50 20.92
CA HIS A 657 -75.80 5.96 20.69
C HIS A 657 -75.29 6.78 21.88
N LYS A 658 -75.58 6.39 23.13
CA LYS A 658 -75.04 7.07 24.32
C LYS A 658 -73.53 6.86 24.47
N ARG A 659 -73.01 5.70 24.09
CA ARG A 659 -71.56 5.43 24.09
C ARG A 659 -70.83 6.23 23.02
N ILE A 660 -71.40 6.31 21.80
CA ILE A 660 -70.84 7.16 20.72
C ILE A 660 -70.75 8.60 21.21
N TYR A 661 -71.87 9.11 21.74
CA TYR A 661 -71.95 10.48 22.21
C TYR A 661 -70.94 10.75 23.33
N SER A 662 -70.84 9.85 24.31
CA SER A 662 -69.84 9.95 25.38
C SER A 662 -68.41 10.01 24.84
N ARG A 663 -68.06 9.21 23.82
CA ARG A 663 -66.72 9.20 23.21
C ARG A 663 -66.40 10.52 22.51
N ILE A 664 -67.40 11.19 21.93
CA ILE A 664 -67.25 12.52 21.33
C ILE A 664 -67.04 13.57 22.42
N THR A 665 -67.86 13.56 23.48
CA THR A 665 -67.78 14.54 24.57
C THR A 665 -66.51 14.43 25.42
N THR A 666 -65.88 13.25 25.47
CA THR A 666 -64.65 13.04 26.24
C THR A 666 -63.37 13.33 25.47
N ARG A 667 -63.44 13.72 24.19
CA ARG A 667 -62.25 14.08 23.42
C ARG A 667 -61.58 15.32 24.02
N PRO A 668 -60.28 15.26 24.38
CA PRO A 668 -59.60 16.39 25.02
C PRO A 668 -59.66 17.67 24.19
N GLU A 669 -59.50 17.56 22.86
CA GLU A 669 -59.57 18.67 21.90
C GLU A 669 -60.95 19.35 21.89
N LEU A 670 -62.02 18.58 22.02
CA LEU A 670 -63.40 19.08 21.96
C LEU A 670 -63.91 19.56 23.33
N ASN A 671 -63.35 19.05 24.42
CA ASN A 671 -63.75 19.38 25.78
C ASN A 671 -62.96 20.57 26.39
N GLN A 672 -62.09 21.22 25.61
CA GLN A 672 -61.39 22.42 26.05
C GLN A 672 -62.39 23.55 26.34
N LYS A 673 -62.23 24.25 27.47
CA LYS A 673 -63.11 25.35 27.84
C LYS A 673 -62.77 26.61 27.05
N VAL A 674 -63.75 27.13 26.31
CA VAL A 674 -63.68 28.36 25.54
C VAL A 674 -64.44 29.46 26.27
N ASP A 675 -63.83 30.64 26.34
CA ASP A 675 -64.47 31.84 26.87
C ASP A 675 -65.34 32.49 25.80
N VAL A 676 -66.65 32.27 25.92
CA VAL A 676 -67.66 32.76 24.95
C VAL A 676 -67.75 34.29 24.97
N LEU A 677 -67.39 34.92 26.09
CA LEU A 677 -67.37 36.38 26.18
C LEU A 677 -66.42 37.00 25.15
N ASN A 678 -65.33 36.31 24.82
CA ASN A 678 -64.40 36.78 23.80
C ASN A 678 -65.00 36.75 22.39
N MET A 679 -65.95 35.85 22.14
CA MET A 679 -66.63 35.70 20.85
C MET A 679 -67.67 36.80 20.61
N PHE A 680 -68.22 37.41 21.66
CA PHE A 680 -69.26 38.44 21.56
C PHE A 680 -68.75 39.86 21.28
N GLY A 681 -67.43 40.08 21.23
CA GLY A 681 -66.84 41.39 20.95
C GLY A 681 -66.79 42.35 22.15
N GLU A 682 -66.33 43.57 21.91
CA GLU A 682 -66.08 44.59 22.96
C GLU A 682 -67.39 45.22 23.47
N ALA A 683 -68.35 45.51 22.58
CA ALA A 683 -69.64 46.12 22.93
C ALA A 683 -70.43 45.32 23.98
N VAL A 684 -70.39 43.98 23.91
CA VAL A 684 -71.07 43.11 24.88
C VAL A 684 -70.37 43.10 26.24
N ARG A 685 -69.04 43.30 26.30
CA ARG A 685 -68.30 43.36 27.57
C ARG A 685 -68.59 44.63 28.35
N ASP A 686 -68.83 45.73 27.64
CA ASP A 686 -69.12 47.03 28.24
C ASP A 686 -70.60 47.16 28.64
N ALA A 687 -71.49 46.47 27.92
CA ALA A 687 -72.93 46.53 28.13
C ALA A 687 -73.46 45.56 29.22
N TYR A 688 -72.78 44.43 29.48
CA TYR A 688 -73.24 43.38 30.39
C TYR A 688 -72.40 43.29 31.68
N GLU A 689 -73.03 42.85 32.76
CA GLU A 689 -72.36 42.66 34.06
C GLU A 689 -71.46 41.42 34.01
N ILE A 690 -70.15 41.61 34.23
CA ILE A 690 -69.17 40.52 34.25
C ILE A 690 -68.63 40.35 35.69
N THR A 691 -69.29 39.49 36.46
CA THR A 691 -68.76 39.01 37.76
C THR A 691 -67.94 37.73 37.57
N PRO A 692 -67.07 37.34 38.51
CA PRO A 692 -66.32 36.08 38.43
C PRO A 692 -67.21 34.84 38.23
N SER A 693 -68.39 34.81 38.86
CA SER A 693 -69.38 33.75 38.68
C SER A 693 -69.99 33.73 37.28
N ILE A 694 -70.26 34.91 36.69
CA ILE A 694 -70.76 35.03 35.32
C ILE A 694 -69.67 34.58 34.35
N LYS A 695 -68.42 35.04 34.54
CA LYS A 695 -67.28 34.63 33.72
C LYS A 695 -67.07 33.12 33.71
N GLN A 696 -67.23 32.45 34.86
CA GLN A 696 -67.15 30.99 34.93
C GLN A 696 -68.31 30.29 34.19
N ALA A 697 -69.52 30.85 34.25
CA ALA A 697 -70.68 30.32 33.52
C ALA A 697 -70.60 30.57 31.99
N LEU A 698 -69.78 31.53 31.56
CA LEU A 698 -69.46 31.80 30.14
C LEU A 698 -68.32 30.92 29.59
N LEU A 699 -67.76 30.01 30.41
CA LEU A 699 -66.82 29.00 29.95
C LEU A 699 -67.57 27.75 29.47
N MET A 700 -67.61 27.52 28.16
CA MET A 700 -68.26 26.34 27.57
C MET A 700 -67.24 25.43 26.87
N PRO A 701 -67.45 24.11 26.80
CA PRO A 701 -66.62 23.25 25.95
C PRO A 701 -66.63 23.71 24.49
N TYR A 702 -65.47 23.68 23.83
CA TYR A 702 -65.31 24.01 22.40
C TYR A 702 -66.32 23.28 21.53
N LEU A 703 -66.62 22.01 21.86
CA LEU A 703 -67.62 21.15 21.22
C LEU A 703 -68.98 21.81 20.96
N PHE A 704 -69.41 22.72 21.84
CA PHE A 704 -70.72 23.36 21.77
C PHE A 704 -70.68 24.75 21.13
N THR A 705 -69.53 25.18 20.61
CA THR A 705 -69.44 26.36 19.75
C THR A 705 -69.84 26.01 18.31
N LYS A 706 -70.08 27.01 17.46
CA LYS A 706 -70.34 26.79 16.03
C LYS A 706 -69.16 26.09 15.35
N GLU A 707 -67.94 26.57 15.62
CA GLU A 707 -66.72 25.98 15.08
C GLU A 707 -66.54 24.53 15.56
N GLY A 708 -66.83 24.27 16.84
CA GLY A 708 -66.85 22.92 17.39
C GLY A 708 -67.85 22.00 16.70
N TYR A 709 -69.06 22.48 16.42
CA TYR A 709 -70.06 21.74 15.66
C TYR A 709 -69.60 21.43 14.22
N ASP A 710 -69.04 22.42 13.54
CA ASP A 710 -68.56 22.26 12.16
C ASP A 710 -67.35 21.30 12.08
N SER A 711 -66.59 21.17 13.17
CA SER A 711 -65.44 20.26 13.28
C SER A 711 -65.81 18.78 13.53
N ILE A 712 -67.07 18.48 13.88
CA ILE A 712 -67.51 17.10 14.15
C ILE A 712 -68.39 16.55 13.02
N ASP A 713 -68.15 15.30 12.65
CA ASP A 713 -69.03 14.56 11.74
C ASP A 713 -69.95 13.65 12.56
N LEU A 714 -71.26 13.92 12.54
CA LEU A 714 -72.29 13.10 13.17
C LEU A 714 -73.10 12.28 12.15
N THR A 715 -72.72 12.29 10.86
CA THR A 715 -73.39 11.54 9.79
C THR A 715 -73.06 10.05 9.87
N THR A 716 -73.78 9.23 9.10
CA THR A 716 -73.54 7.77 9.01
C THR A 716 -72.13 7.41 8.52
N ASN A 717 -71.45 8.31 7.82
CA ASN A 717 -70.09 8.12 7.32
C ASN A 717 -69.00 8.63 8.28
N SER A 718 -69.38 9.13 9.45
CA SER A 718 -68.45 9.62 10.45
C SER A 718 -67.42 8.53 10.81
N PRO A 719 -66.12 8.85 10.84
CA PRO A 719 -65.08 7.91 11.26
C PRO A 719 -65.36 7.30 12.64
N ILE A 720 -65.98 8.06 13.55
CA ILE A 720 -66.32 7.61 14.91
C ILE A 720 -67.43 6.56 14.89
N ILE A 721 -68.39 6.71 13.99
CA ILE A 721 -69.49 5.77 13.80
C ILE A 721 -68.99 4.53 13.02
N ALA A 722 -68.10 4.71 12.05
CA ALA A 722 -67.44 3.64 11.32
C ALA A 722 -66.52 2.77 12.22
N ASP A 723 -65.79 3.39 13.15
CA ASP A 723 -64.94 2.69 14.12
C ASP A 723 -65.72 1.69 14.98
N ILE A 724 -66.99 1.96 15.28
CA ILE A 724 -67.83 1.04 16.07
C ILE A 724 -68.15 -0.23 15.29
N VAL A 725 -68.29 -0.13 13.96
CA VAL A 725 -68.46 -1.29 13.09
C VAL A 725 -67.18 -2.13 13.11
N ASN A 726 -66.02 -1.47 13.10
CA ASN A 726 -64.70 -2.12 13.14
C ASN A 726 -64.36 -2.69 14.53
N GLU A 727 -64.90 -2.13 15.61
CA GLU A 727 -64.67 -2.60 16.99
C GLU A 727 -65.73 -3.63 17.46
N ARG A 728 -66.56 -4.14 16.55
CA ARG A 728 -67.61 -5.14 16.84
C ARG A 728 -67.08 -6.40 17.54
N TRP A 729 -65.86 -6.81 17.21
CA TRP A 729 -65.19 -7.98 17.78
C TRP A 729 -64.97 -7.88 19.30
N VAL A 730 -65.02 -6.67 19.87
CA VAL A 730 -64.91 -6.41 21.32
C VAL A 730 -66.17 -6.85 22.06
N LEU A 731 -67.34 -6.52 21.49
CA LEU A 731 -68.64 -6.70 22.16
C LEU A 731 -69.33 -8.03 21.83
N THR A 732 -68.92 -8.71 20.75
CA THR A 732 -69.53 -9.96 20.28
C THR A 732 -68.52 -11.10 20.22
N GLU A 733 -68.99 -12.30 20.55
CA GLU A 733 -68.18 -13.52 20.61
C GLU A 733 -68.04 -14.18 19.22
N ASP A 734 -69.07 -14.03 18.38
CA ASP A 734 -69.25 -14.78 17.14
C ASP A 734 -69.42 -13.85 15.93
N GLU A 735 -68.45 -13.85 15.01
CA GLU A 735 -68.46 -13.02 13.79
C GLU A 735 -69.61 -13.40 12.84
N SER A 736 -70.08 -14.65 12.92
CA SER A 736 -71.16 -15.23 12.12
C SER A 736 -72.57 -14.89 12.57
N THR A 737 -72.78 -14.41 13.81
CA THR A 737 -74.12 -13.91 14.20
C THR A 737 -74.43 -12.68 13.36
N ARG A 738 -75.20 -12.78 12.28
CA ARG A 738 -75.74 -11.60 11.59
C ARG A 738 -76.66 -10.86 12.56
N VAL A 739 -76.13 -9.85 13.23
CA VAL A 739 -76.95 -8.78 13.78
C VAL A 739 -77.28 -7.91 12.57
N ASP A 740 -78.39 -8.23 11.89
CA ASP A 740 -78.89 -7.50 10.72
C ASP A 740 -79.22 -6.02 11.02
N PHE A 741 -79.03 -5.56 12.26
CA PHE A 741 -79.35 -4.24 12.77
C PHE A 741 -78.22 -3.20 12.65
N ILE A 742 -77.19 -3.33 11.81
CA ILE A 742 -76.13 -2.29 11.80
C ILE A 742 -76.32 -1.32 10.64
N LYS A 743 -76.29 -1.72 9.36
CA LYS A 743 -76.41 -0.74 8.26
C LYS A 743 -77.74 0.02 8.28
N ASP A 744 -78.85 -0.66 8.56
CA ASP A 744 -80.19 -0.05 8.59
C ASP A 744 -80.47 0.72 9.91
N ASP A 745 -79.78 0.40 11.02
CA ASP A 745 -79.90 1.13 12.30
C ASP A 745 -78.81 2.23 12.44
N LEU A 746 -77.81 2.30 11.56
CA LEU A 746 -76.78 3.35 11.58
C LEU A 746 -77.40 4.74 11.39
N GLU A 747 -78.40 4.87 10.52
CA GLU A 747 -79.18 6.10 10.36
C GLU A 747 -79.94 6.45 11.65
N GLY A 748 -80.55 5.45 12.29
CA GLY A 748 -81.26 5.61 13.57
C GLY A 748 -80.33 5.97 14.74
N ILE A 749 -79.12 5.39 14.76
CA ILE A 749 -78.07 5.66 15.75
C ILE A 749 -77.51 7.07 15.55
N SER A 750 -77.14 7.44 14.32
CA SER A 750 -76.64 8.78 13.96
C SER A 750 -77.66 9.86 14.37
N LYS A 751 -78.94 9.64 14.06
CA LYS A 751 -80.02 10.54 14.49
C LYS A 751 -80.08 10.70 16.01
N ARG A 752 -80.08 9.59 16.77
CA ARG A 752 -80.12 9.64 18.25
C ARG A 752 -78.87 10.29 18.86
N VAL A 753 -77.69 10.13 18.26
CA VAL A 753 -76.46 10.82 18.69
C VAL A 753 -76.60 12.32 18.44
N LYS A 754 -77.12 12.71 17.28
CA LYS A 754 -77.40 14.11 16.96
C LYS A 754 -78.43 14.73 17.91
N ASP A 755 -79.47 13.98 18.26
CA ASP A 755 -80.48 14.44 19.22
C ASP A 755 -79.87 14.70 20.61
N LEU A 756 -78.98 13.81 21.09
CA LEU A 756 -78.23 14.03 22.35
C LEU A 756 -77.33 15.27 22.26
N TYR A 757 -76.59 15.42 21.15
CA TYR A 757 -75.75 16.59 20.94
C TYR A 757 -76.56 17.90 20.96
N MET A 758 -77.68 17.94 20.23
CA MET A 758 -78.52 19.14 20.13
C MET A 758 -79.15 19.49 21.48
N ALA A 759 -79.53 18.50 22.28
CA ALA A 759 -80.04 18.73 23.63
C ALA A 759 -78.99 19.43 24.52
N ASP A 760 -77.75 18.94 24.53
CA ASP A 760 -76.66 19.53 25.32
C ASP A 760 -76.19 20.88 24.75
N TYR A 761 -76.17 21.04 23.42
CA TYR A 761 -75.90 22.31 22.75
C TYR A 761 -76.89 23.40 23.20
N ILE A 762 -78.19 23.08 23.16
CA ILE A 762 -79.25 23.99 23.61
C ILE A 762 -79.08 24.30 25.10
N ALA A 763 -78.80 23.29 25.94
CA ALA A 763 -78.62 23.48 27.37
C ALA A 763 -77.46 24.45 27.68
N HIS A 764 -76.31 24.28 27.02
CA HIS A 764 -75.15 25.15 27.20
C HIS A 764 -75.40 26.59 26.75
N TRP A 765 -76.01 26.81 25.58
CA TRP A 765 -76.32 28.16 25.11
C TRP A 765 -77.42 28.83 25.94
N THR A 766 -78.42 28.06 26.39
CA THR A 766 -79.45 28.57 27.31
C THR A 766 -78.85 29.05 28.63
N GLN A 767 -77.85 28.33 29.15
CA GLN A 767 -77.11 28.75 30.34
C GLN A 767 -76.37 30.08 30.11
N VAL A 768 -75.69 30.23 28.97
CA VAL A 768 -74.99 31.47 28.59
C VAL A 768 -75.97 32.66 28.57
N PHE A 769 -77.10 32.52 27.87
CA PHE A 769 -78.09 33.61 27.77
C PHE A 769 -78.77 33.95 29.10
N ASN A 770 -79.06 32.95 29.95
CA ASN A 770 -79.73 33.18 31.23
C ASN A 770 -78.87 33.93 32.26
N VAL A 771 -77.54 33.88 32.11
CA VAL A 771 -76.60 34.45 33.07
C VAL A 771 -76.22 35.89 32.69
N LEU A 772 -76.36 36.29 31.43
CA LEU A 772 -76.09 37.64 30.95
C LEU A 772 -77.16 38.63 31.44
N LYS A 773 -76.73 39.65 32.19
CA LYS A 773 -77.59 40.77 32.64
C LYS A 773 -76.94 42.09 32.27
N VAL A 774 -77.73 43.07 31.84
CA VAL A 774 -77.23 44.41 31.50
C VAL A 774 -76.59 45.04 32.73
N ALA A 775 -75.38 45.58 32.58
CA ALA A 775 -74.67 46.25 33.66
C ALA A 775 -75.41 47.50 34.12
N LYS A 776 -75.28 47.85 35.42
CA LYS A 776 -75.79 49.13 35.92
C LYS A 776 -75.01 50.28 35.28
N PHE A 777 -75.72 51.25 34.70
CA PHE A 777 -75.11 52.43 34.10
C PHE A 777 -74.49 53.33 35.18
N LYS A 778 -73.24 53.76 34.99
CA LYS A 778 -72.54 54.64 35.95
C LYS A 778 -72.93 56.12 35.79
N ASN A 779 -73.29 56.54 34.58
CA ASN A 779 -73.75 57.90 34.27
C ASN A 779 -74.58 57.92 32.97
N ILE A 780 -75.26 59.04 32.71
CA ILE A 780 -76.18 59.18 31.56
C ILE A 780 -75.48 59.09 30.20
N ARG A 781 -74.20 59.49 30.13
CA ARG A 781 -73.38 59.38 28.92
C ARG A 781 -73.09 57.92 28.60
N GLN A 782 -72.65 57.14 29.59
CA GLN A 782 -72.43 55.70 29.45
C GLN A 782 -73.74 54.96 29.13
N ALA A 783 -74.87 55.37 29.71
CA ALA A 783 -76.18 54.81 29.38
C ALA A 783 -76.53 55.06 27.90
N GLY A 784 -76.26 56.26 27.38
CA GLY A 784 -76.46 56.58 25.96
C GLY A 784 -75.54 55.79 25.03
N GLU A 785 -74.26 55.64 25.38
CA GLU A 785 -73.28 54.86 24.61
C GLU A 785 -73.65 53.36 24.57
N VAL A 786 -74.06 52.77 25.70
CA VAL A 786 -74.48 51.36 25.79
C VAL A 786 -75.82 51.13 25.07
N LEU A 787 -76.82 52.00 25.24
CA LEU A 787 -78.11 51.85 24.54
C LEU A 787 -77.96 52.05 23.03
N ALA A 788 -77.10 52.97 22.58
CA ALA A 788 -76.78 53.14 21.17
C ALA A 788 -76.18 51.84 20.59
N SER A 789 -75.29 51.18 21.32
CA SER A 789 -74.69 49.89 20.89
C SER A 789 -75.70 48.74 20.78
N PHE A 790 -76.86 48.81 21.46
CA PHE A 790 -77.94 47.84 21.31
C PHE A 790 -78.87 48.12 20.13
N THR A 791 -78.84 49.35 19.61
CA THR A 791 -79.71 49.80 18.52
C THR A 791 -78.99 49.93 17.17
N ASP A 792 -77.65 49.85 17.17
CA ASP A 792 -76.82 49.81 15.97
C ASP A 792 -76.83 48.36 15.43
N PRO A 793 -77.39 48.10 14.22
CA PRO A 793 -77.70 46.76 13.73
C PRO A 793 -76.50 45.87 13.39
#